data_AF-A0A2H0QZG9-F1
#
_entry.id   AF-A0A2H0QZG9-F1
#
_cell.length_a   1.000
_cell.length_b   1.000
_cell.length_c   1.000
_cell.angle_alpha   90.00
_cell.angle_beta   90.00
_cell.angle_gamma   90.00
#
_symmetry.space_group_name_H-M   'P 1'
#
loop_
_entity.id
_entity.type
_entity.pdbx_description
1 polymer ?
#
loop_
_entity_poly.entity_id
_entity_poly.type
_entity_poly.pdbx_seq_one_letter_code
_entity_poly.pdbx_strand_id
1 'polypeptide(L)'
;MHNKQLLKRLALCSVSVASLLCYSNAWSNPEGGNVVEGSATITSLDKKLNVHQHTDKTIINWQSFDIDIDEYTQFHQPSSSAMALNRVNSADPSNILGNLTANGNIILINPNGVFFGKGSVVDVNGIIATTADINNDDYMVGKLEFNIPGNPDATIENEGLITAKEAGLVGIVAPNVLNSGIIKAKLGKVQLASGDAFALDLYGDGLYSIKVSDDVLSQLVTNTGQITAEGGTIAITAAAAKEIVNSLIVIEGELRSPTIEEKNGEIIISGSNEVKISNSVIDVSGYAESEQGGKIEITGNNIEIENTFIDASGYESFAKEQIYDAGTSTNTSDGEVIYEKEFLQHENRAGGSIKIGGDYLGGGDTPTAQTVTIDSGTTIKNDAIKSGDGGRTIIWSDDTTKFSGTATAKGGAESGNGGFIETSGKVYLKIGNLAKVNTLAEFGKTGMWLLDPQDFTIASSGGDISGATLTSNLSSSDVTILSSGGGTSGSGDINVNDAVSWSTNTLTLTAARDININNVMTTTGTAALTMNTATTNGSDAGVSGGRVKVDLDSNGFNGRVDYSASGNLTINGNVHTVINSLGAEGSATGTDLQGIDGDLAGYYVLGSNIDASATTGWNAGAGFNPIGGTFTGQFNGLGHTISGLYIDRPGSSYIGLFSLANSSSIGNVGIVNADVSGGFSSGILVGRNENSVLIYNSYSTGDISLDDNGGGGLVGQNRNSSTITNSFSHADINNSSLNFVIGGLVGSNELSSTVSYSFATGVVTSNSDFVGGLVGSNSTSATVTNSYATGNVVASGNYIGGLIGDNSGATISYSHATGDVSSSGFSIGGLVGRSFNPSSISNSYAAGDVSSADNNIGGLVGENNETPINNSYATGSVTSTGGGFVGGLIGNNYNSSAISNNYATGAVS
;
A
#
# COMPACT_ATOMS: atom_id res chain seq x y z
N MET A 1 -5.43 -79.56 4.40
CA MET A 1 -4.08 -80.18 4.34
C MET A 1 -3.36 -79.74 5.62
N HIS A 2 -3.28 -80.59 6.65
CA HIS A 2 -2.05 -81.33 7.07
C HIS A 2 -0.83 -80.40 7.11
N ASN A 3 -0.07 -80.20 8.20
CA ASN A 3 0.36 -81.04 9.33
C ASN A 3 1.02 -80.10 10.38
N LYS A 4 0.79 -80.23 11.70
CA LYS A 4 1.59 -81.04 12.67
C LYS A 4 3.08 -80.66 12.68
N GLN A 5 3.82 -80.46 13.77
CA GLN A 5 3.81 -80.88 15.19
C GLN A 5 5.13 -80.25 15.77
N LEU A 6 5.41 -80.06 17.07
CA LEU A 6 5.65 -81.02 18.16
C LEU A 6 6.00 -80.18 19.43
N LEU A 7 5.42 -80.35 20.64
CA LEU A 7 5.60 -81.42 21.66
C LEU A 7 6.98 -81.32 22.37
N LYS A 8 7.15 -81.15 23.70
CA LYS A 8 6.68 -81.97 24.86
C LYS A 8 7.07 -81.31 26.22
N ARG A 9 6.17 -81.28 27.23
CA ARG A 9 6.06 -82.13 28.48
C ARG A 9 7.12 -81.82 29.57
N LEU A 10 6.86 -81.84 30.90
CA LEU A 10 6.09 -82.73 31.80
C LEU A 10 5.73 -81.96 33.11
N ALA A 11 4.51 -82.08 33.67
CA ALA A 11 4.09 -82.89 34.84
C ALA A 11 4.61 -82.35 36.22
N LEU A 12 3.85 -82.23 37.32
CA LEU A 12 2.84 -83.10 37.94
C LEU A 12 2.22 -82.37 39.17
N CYS A 13 0.93 -82.64 39.50
CA CYS A 13 0.24 -82.63 40.83
C CYS A 13 0.64 -81.59 41.91
N SER A 14 -0.24 -80.86 42.61
CA SER A 14 -1.44 -81.30 43.36
C SER A 14 -2.06 -80.13 44.17
N VAL A 15 -3.30 -80.35 44.63
CA VAL A 15 -4.03 -79.65 45.72
C VAL A 15 -4.84 -78.41 45.31
N SER A 16 -6.11 -78.67 44.99
CA SER A 16 -7.21 -77.73 44.99
C SER A 16 -7.56 -77.30 46.43
N VAL A 17 -7.17 -76.10 46.82
CA VAL A 17 -7.81 -75.33 47.89
C VAL A 17 -8.71 -74.31 47.23
N ALA A 18 -10.01 -74.41 47.49
CA ALA A 18 -11.00 -73.43 47.08
C ALA A 18 -10.76 -72.13 47.86
N SER A 19 -10.01 -71.20 47.27
CA SER A 19 -10.02 -69.80 47.66
C SER A 19 -11.32 -69.19 47.13
N LEU A 20 -12.17 -68.73 48.05
CA LEU A 20 -13.16 -67.70 47.74
C LEU A 20 -12.39 -66.50 47.17
N LEU A 21 -12.38 -66.37 45.85
CA LEU A 21 -12.07 -65.11 45.18
C LEU A 21 -13.27 -64.20 45.45
N CYS A 22 -13.18 -63.39 46.51
CA CYS A 22 -13.92 -62.14 46.53
C CYS A 22 -13.45 -61.35 45.31
N TYR A 23 -14.28 -61.28 44.28
CA TYR A 23 -14.16 -60.22 43.28
C TYR A 23 -14.45 -58.92 44.03
N SER A 24 -13.41 -58.24 44.52
CA SER A 24 -13.53 -56.80 44.73
C SER A 24 -13.71 -56.21 43.34
N ASN A 25 -14.81 -55.49 43.11
CA ASN A 25 -14.89 -54.61 41.95
C ASN A 25 -13.67 -53.69 42.02
N ALA A 26 -12.71 -53.85 41.10
CA ALA A 26 -11.65 -52.86 40.94
C ALA A 26 -12.34 -51.66 40.28
N TRP A 27 -12.55 -50.61 41.07
CA TRP A 27 -13.03 -49.32 40.60
C TRP A 27 -11.84 -48.58 40.00
N SER A 28 -12.03 -47.95 38.84
CA SER A 28 -10.94 -47.37 38.03
C SER A 28 -10.59 -45.95 38.49
N ASN A 29 -10.76 -45.63 39.77
CA ASN A 29 -10.22 -44.42 40.39
C ASN A 29 -8.68 -44.51 40.39
N PRO A 30 -7.94 -43.40 40.61
CA PRO A 30 -6.47 -43.44 40.60
C PRO A 30 -5.90 -44.53 41.52
N GLU A 31 -4.98 -45.33 41.00
CA GLU A 31 -4.45 -46.53 41.66
C GLU A 31 -2.97 -46.38 42.07
N GLY A 32 -2.60 -47.04 43.18
CA GLY A 32 -1.21 -47.13 43.60
C GLY A 32 -0.58 -45.83 44.11
N GLY A 33 -1.40 -44.87 44.57
CA GLY A 33 -0.96 -43.57 45.05
C GLY A 33 0.07 -43.66 46.18
N ASN A 34 1.27 -43.14 45.93
CA ASN A 34 2.39 -43.09 46.85
C ASN A 34 2.84 -41.64 47.04
N VAL A 35 2.65 -41.10 48.24
CA VAL A 35 3.09 -39.74 48.60
C VAL A 35 4.61 -39.73 48.76
N VAL A 36 5.30 -39.01 47.88
CA VAL A 36 6.78 -38.98 47.81
C VAL A 36 7.35 -37.76 48.54
N GLU A 37 6.66 -36.62 48.47
CA GLU A 37 7.04 -35.36 49.13
C GLU A 37 5.80 -34.65 49.70
N GLY A 38 6.00 -33.89 50.77
CA GLY A 38 4.91 -33.28 51.55
C GLY A 38 4.13 -34.31 52.39
N SER A 39 2.85 -34.05 52.64
CA SER A 39 1.98 -34.95 53.38
C SER A 39 0.56 -34.95 52.83
N ALA A 40 0.03 -36.14 52.56
CA ALA A 40 -1.37 -36.35 52.17
C ALA A 40 -1.84 -37.73 52.64
N THR A 41 -3.14 -37.87 52.88
CA THR A 41 -3.80 -39.16 53.15
C THR A 41 -4.77 -39.50 52.03
N ILE A 42 -4.64 -40.71 51.48
CA ILE A 42 -5.45 -41.20 50.36
C ILE A 42 -6.44 -42.23 50.91
N THR A 43 -7.73 -42.01 50.66
CA THR A 43 -8.80 -42.88 51.13
C THR A 43 -9.76 -43.16 49.99
N SER A 44 -10.01 -44.44 49.72
CA SER A 44 -10.99 -44.88 48.72
C SER A 44 -12.19 -45.53 49.42
N LEU A 45 -13.39 -45.09 49.05
CA LEU A 45 -14.65 -45.67 49.49
C LEU A 45 -15.64 -45.66 48.32
N ASP A 46 -16.09 -46.84 47.90
CA ASP A 46 -16.95 -46.98 46.73
C ASP A 46 -16.36 -46.29 45.50
N LYS A 47 -17.19 -45.65 44.68
CA LYS A 47 -16.77 -44.92 43.49
C LYS A 47 -16.00 -43.63 43.78
N LYS A 48 -15.62 -43.37 45.05
CA LYS A 48 -15.02 -42.10 45.49
C LYS A 48 -13.62 -42.27 46.07
N LEU A 49 -12.65 -41.57 45.49
CA LEU A 49 -11.31 -41.37 46.05
C LEU A 49 -11.21 -39.98 46.70
N ASN A 50 -10.80 -39.91 47.95
CA ASN A 50 -10.49 -38.65 48.63
C ASN A 50 -8.99 -38.58 48.96
N VAL A 51 -8.36 -37.49 48.53
CA VAL A 51 -6.98 -37.13 48.88
C VAL A 51 -7.03 -35.93 49.82
N HIS A 52 -6.70 -36.13 51.09
CA HIS A 52 -6.58 -35.05 52.06
C HIS A 52 -5.12 -34.62 52.16
N GLN A 53 -4.78 -33.50 51.52
CA GLN A 53 -3.45 -32.91 51.55
C GLN A 53 -3.27 -32.08 52.83
N HIS A 54 -2.12 -32.21 53.48
CA HIS A 54 -1.82 -31.58 54.78
C HIS A 54 -0.73 -30.50 54.69
N THR A 55 0.04 -30.47 53.60
CA THR A 55 1.09 -29.46 53.33
C THR A 55 0.71 -28.60 52.13
N ASP A 56 1.24 -27.39 52.00
CA ASP A 56 0.91 -26.50 50.87
C ASP A 56 1.29 -27.09 49.50
N LYS A 57 2.32 -27.94 49.46
CA LYS A 57 2.71 -28.71 48.28
C LYS A 57 2.83 -30.19 48.64
N THR A 58 2.40 -31.06 47.73
CA THR A 58 2.65 -32.50 47.81
C THR A 58 2.94 -33.07 46.43
N ILE A 59 3.71 -34.15 46.40
CA ILE A 59 3.95 -34.97 45.20
C ILE A 59 3.42 -36.38 45.48
N ILE A 60 2.54 -36.86 44.61
CA ILE A 60 1.96 -38.19 44.66
C ILE A 60 2.27 -38.91 43.35
N ASN A 61 3.00 -40.02 43.44
CA ASN A 61 3.21 -40.90 42.30
C ASN A 61 2.07 -41.91 42.22
N TRP A 62 1.56 -42.16 41.02
CA TRP A 62 0.45 -43.06 40.73
C TRP A 62 0.87 -44.15 39.73
N GLN A 63 0.31 -45.35 39.90
CA GLN A 63 0.46 -46.42 38.91
C GLN A 63 -0.42 -46.16 37.70
N SER A 64 -1.65 -45.70 37.95
CA SER A 64 -2.56 -45.14 36.96
C SER A 64 -3.35 -43.99 37.60
N PHE A 65 -3.78 -43.04 36.78
CA PHE A 65 -4.66 -41.96 37.21
C PHE A 65 -5.80 -41.90 36.20
N ASP A 66 -6.79 -42.77 36.41
CA ASP A 66 -8.03 -42.84 35.65
C ASP A 66 -9.19 -42.48 36.58
N ILE A 67 -10.31 -42.04 36.01
CA ILE A 67 -11.57 -41.80 36.73
C ILE A 67 -12.69 -42.24 35.79
N ASP A 68 -13.31 -43.39 36.01
CA ASP A 68 -14.38 -43.90 35.12
C ASP A 68 -15.69 -43.11 35.28
N ILE A 69 -16.64 -43.39 34.40
CA ILE A 69 -17.99 -42.81 34.48
C ILE A 69 -18.63 -43.09 35.85
N ASP A 70 -19.29 -42.08 36.42
CA ASP A 70 -19.84 -42.06 37.78
C ASP A 70 -18.81 -42.14 38.93
N GLU A 71 -17.50 -42.08 38.66
CA GLU A 71 -16.47 -42.02 39.70
C GLU A 71 -16.10 -40.57 40.07
N TYR A 72 -15.58 -40.41 41.29
CA TYR A 72 -15.30 -39.12 41.91
C TYR A 72 -13.95 -39.13 42.61
N THR A 73 -12.98 -38.39 42.10
CA THR A 73 -11.73 -38.07 42.81
C THR A 73 -11.81 -36.65 43.38
N GLN A 74 -11.57 -36.50 44.68
CA GLN A 74 -11.66 -35.22 45.38
C GLN A 74 -10.39 -34.94 46.19
N PHE A 75 -9.76 -33.79 45.93
CA PHE A 75 -8.65 -33.25 46.70
C PHE A 75 -9.15 -32.21 47.71
N HIS A 76 -8.84 -32.45 48.99
CA HIS A 76 -9.05 -31.52 50.09
C HIS A 76 -7.70 -30.94 50.49
N GLN A 77 -7.41 -29.71 50.08
CA GLN A 77 -6.12 -29.04 50.22
C GLN A 77 -6.16 -27.94 51.28
N PRO A 78 -5.03 -27.54 51.88
CA PRO A 78 -5.00 -26.54 52.96
C PRO A 78 -5.55 -25.16 52.59
N SER A 79 -5.42 -24.75 51.33
CA SER A 79 -5.85 -23.45 50.80
C SER A 79 -6.12 -23.53 49.29
N SER A 80 -6.65 -22.44 48.71
CA SER A 80 -6.77 -22.30 47.26
C SER A 80 -5.43 -22.17 46.53
N SER A 81 -4.39 -21.70 47.22
CA SER A 81 -3.03 -21.60 46.68
C SER A 81 -2.23 -22.91 46.79
N ALA A 82 -2.71 -23.89 47.54
CA ALA A 82 -2.04 -25.18 47.69
C ALA A 82 -2.00 -25.94 46.35
N MET A 83 -0.97 -26.77 46.16
CA MET A 83 -0.70 -27.50 44.92
C MET A 83 -0.50 -28.99 45.18
N ALA A 84 -1.17 -29.84 44.40
CA ALA A 84 -0.96 -31.28 44.39
C ALA A 84 -0.39 -31.70 43.03
N LEU A 85 0.84 -32.21 43.02
CA LEU A 85 1.45 -32.80 41.82
C LEU A 85 1.18 -34.29 41.80
N ASN A 86 0.46 -34.73 40.77
CA ASN A 86 0.09 -36.12 40.51
C ASN A 86 0.91 -36.60 39.32
N ARG A 87 1.89 -37.47 39.57
CA ARG A 87 2.77 -38.02 38.54
C ARG A 87 2.39 -39.45 38.24
N VAL A 88 2.06 -39.74 36.98
CA VAL A 88 1.67 -41.08 36.52
C VAL A 88 2.85 -41.75 35.85
N ASN A 89 3.15 -42.99 36.25
CA ASN A 89 4.20 -43.82 35.65
C ASN A 89 3.59 -45.09 35.03
N SER A 90 2.62 -44.90 34.13
CA SER A 90 1.99 -45.95 33.32
C SER A 90 2.55 -45.94 31.90
N ALA A 91 2.25 -46.98 31.12
CA ALA A 91 2.44 -46.96 29.66
C ALA A 91 1.24 -46.32 28.92
N ASP A 92 0.10 -46.22 29.59
CA ASP A 92 -1.15 -45.74 29.02
C ASP A 92 -1.45 -44.29 29.42
N PRO A 93 -2.16 -43.51 28.57
CA PRO A 93 -2.67 -42.19 28.93
C PRO A 93 -3.66 -42.25 30.12
N SER A 94 -3.81 -41.13 30.81
CA SER A 94 -4.81 -40.97 31.87
C SER A 94 -6.20 -40.74 31.28
N ASN A 95 -7.19 -41.56 31.63
CA ASN A 95 -8.57 -41.44 31.16
C ASN A 95 -9.47 -40.86 32.26
N ILE A 96 -9.86 -39.60 32.10
CA ILE A 96 -10.75 -38.88 33.01
C ILE A 96 -12.14 -38.82 32.38
N LEU A 97 -13.01 -39.74 32.76
CA LEU A 97 -14.40 -39.86 32.29
C LEU A 97 -15.42 -39.41 33.36
N GLY A 98 -15.05 -39.46 34.64
CA GLY A 98 -15.86 -39.04 35.78
C GLY A 98 -15.54 -37.62 36.29
N ASN A 99 -15.52 -37.45 37.62
CA ASN A 99 -15.41 -36.15 38.27
C ASN A 99 -14.09 -35.99 39.02
N LEU A 100 -13.36 -34.91 38.73
CA LEU A 100 -12.18 -34.47 39.49
C LEU A 100 -12.47 -33.13 40.15
N THR A 101 -12.38 -33.06 41.47
CA THR A 101 -12.65 -31.82 42.22
C THR A 101 -11.51 -31.46 43.17
N ALA A 102 -11.19 -30.17 43.29
CA ALA A 102 -10.20 -29.68 44.24
C ALA A 102 -10.52 -28.25 44.71
N ASN A 103 -10.24 -27.94 45.98
CA ASN A 103 -10.33 -26.55 46.44
C ASN A 103 -9.05 -25.74 46.17
N GLY A 104 -7.94 -26.39 45.80
CA GLY A 104 -6.68 -25.79 45.38
C GLY A 104 -6.28 -26.22 43.97
N ASN A 105 -4.99 -26.20 43.68
CA ASN A 105 -4.44 -26.42 42.34
C ASN A 105 -3.98 -27.87 42.16
N ILE A 106 -4.25 -28.41 40.97
CA ILE A 106 -3.85 -29.77 40.55
C ILE A 106 -2.84 -29.68 39.42
N ILE A 107 -1.75 -30.43 39.53
CA ILE A 107 -0.86 -30.73 38.40
C ILE A 107 -1.01 -32.21 38.10
N LEU A 108 -1.34 -32.57 36.87
CA LEU A 108 -1.43 -33.94 36.38
C LEU A 108 -0.38 -34.15 35.30
N ILE A 109 0.60 -35.00 35.60
CA ILE A 109 1.70 -35.34 34.72
C ILE A 109 1.54 -36.78 34.25
N ASN A 110 1.34 -36.99 32.95
CA ASN A 110 1.41 -38.31 32.33
C ASN A 110 2.16 -38.21 30.99
N PRO A 111 3.39 -38.75 30.90
CA PRO A 111 4.20 -38.72 29.69
C PRO A 111 3.54 -39.28 28.42
N ASN A 112 2.50 -40.11 28.57
CA ASN A 112 1.78 -40.73 27.45
C ASN A 112 0.52 -39.96 27.03
N GLY A 113 0.09 -38.96 27.81
CA GLY A 113 -1.09 -38.15 27.50
C GLY A 113 -2.19 -38.19 28.56
N VAL A 114 -3.20 -37.35 28.38
CA VAL A 114 -4.37 -37.23 29.25
C VAL A 114 -5.62 -37.03 28.37
N PHE A 115 -6.66 -37.82 28.59
CA PHE A 115 -7.94 -37.73 27.90
C PHE A 115 -9.03 -37.37 28.90
N PHE A 116 -9.64 -36.18 28.74
CA PHE A 116 -10.85 -35.79 29.47
C PHE A 116 -12.06 -36.09 28.60
N GLY A 117 -12.69 -37.25 28.81
CA GLY A 117 -13.75 -37.74 27.93
C GLY A 117 -15.06 -36.99 28.09
N LYS A 118 -15.94 -37.14 27.09
CA LYS A 118 -17.26 -36.51 27.08
C LYS A 118 -18.07 -36.81 28.35
N GLY A 119 -18.50 -35.75 29.02
CA GLY A 119 -19.27 -35.84 30.28
C GLY A 119 -18.40 -35.81 31.55
N SER A 120 -17.07 -35.85 31.43
CA SER A 120 -16.17 -35.60 32.54
C SER A 120 -16.29 -34.16 33.05
N VAL A 121 -16.12 -33.98 34.36
CA VAL A 121 -16.16 -32.68 35.01
C VAL A 121 -14.93 -32.50 35.89
N VAL A 122 -14.13 -31.49 35.57
CA VAL A 122 -13.00 -31.03 36.38
C VAL A 122 -13.37 -29.68 36.98
N ASP A 123 -13.47 -29.59 38.31
CA ASP A 123 -13.77 -28.35 39.04
C ASP A 123 -12.73 -28.09 40.14
N VAL A 124 -11.81 -27.16 39.87
CA VAL A 124 -10.58 -26.95 40.67
C VAL A 124 -10.27 -25.46 40.86
N ASN A 125 -9.35 -25.08 41.75
CA ASN A 125 -8.84 -23.70 41.76
C ASN A 125 -8.02 -23.41 40.50
N GLY A 126 -7.18 -24.36 40.09
CA GLY A 126 -6.42 -24.32 38.85
C GLY A 126 -5.93 -25.72 38.49
N ILE A 127 -5.67 -25.96 37.21
CA ILE A 127 -5.12 -27.22 36.70
C ILE A 127 -3.98 -26.98 35.73
N ILE A 128 -2.94 -27.80 35.84
CA ILE A 128 -1.92 -27.99 34.82
C ILE A 128 -1.96 -29.46 34.40
N ALA A 129 -2.37 -29.75 33.17
CA ALA A 129 -2.26 -31.08 32.58
C ALA A 129 -1.07 -31.08 31.60
N THR A 130 -0.12 -31.99 31.78
CA THR A 130 1.12 -31.99 31.00
C THR A 130 1.67 -33.39 30.75
N THR A 131 2.38 -33.54 29.64
CA THR A 131 3.21 -34.72 29.35
C THR A 131 4.65 -34.56 29.79
N ALA A 132 5.12 -33.31 29.94
CA ALA A 132 6.43 -32.98 30.48
C ALA A 132 6.45 -33.08 32.01
N ASP A 133 7.54 -33.62 32.56
CA ASP A 133 7.77 -33.79 33.99
C ASP A 133 8.74 -32.72 34.54
N ILE A 134 8.78 -32.61 35.87
CA ILE A 134 9.52 -31.64 36.66
C ILE A 134 10.29 -32.35 37.77
N ASN A 135 11.48 -31.84 38.12
CA ASN A 135 12.21 -32.36 39.28
C ASN A 135 11.46 -32.06 40.58
N ASN A 136 11.47 -33.02 41.52
CA ASN A 136 10.80 -32.87 42.81
C ASN A 136 11.31 -31.63 43.58
N ASP A 137 12.63 -31.43 43.62
CA ASP A 137 13.24 -30.31 44.34
C ASP A 137 12.80 -28.96 43.77
N ASP A 138 12.78 -28.82 42.44
CA ASP A 138 12.31 -27.62 41.74
C ASP A 138 10.84 -27.31 42.11
N TYR A 139 9.96 -28.31 42.02
CA TYR A 139 8.56 -28.16 42.41
C TYR A 139 8.40 -27.74 43.88
N MET A 140 9.12 -28.39 44.80
CA MET A 140 8.98 -28.13 46.24
C MET A 140 9.42 -26.70 46.61
N VAL A 141 10.46 -26.16 45.97
CA VAL A 141 10.86 -24.75 46.14
C VAL A 141 9.99 -23.78 45.34
N GLY A 142 9.07 -24.27 44.50
CA GLY A 142 8.11 -23.45 43.73
C GLY A 142 8.63 -22.99 42.38
N LYS A 143 9.72 -23.57 41.90
CA LYS A 143 10.29 -23.33 40.58
C LYS A 143 9.61 -24.27 39.58
N LEU A 144 8.58 -23.79 38.90
CA LEU A 144 7.75 -24.62 37.99
C LEU A 144 8.37 -24.74 36.60
N GLU A 145 9.50 -25.45 36.51
CA GLU A 145 10.20 -25.79 35.27
C GLU A 145 10.00 -27.27 34.90
N PHE A 146 9.13 -27.52 33.94
CA PHE A 146 8.87 -28.86 33.38
C PHE A 146 9.86 -29.12 32.25
N ASN A 147 11.05 -29.60 32.61
CA ASN A 147 12.19 -29.72 31.71
C ASN A 147 12.53 -31.16 31.34
N ILE A 148 11.71 -32.13 31.75
CA ILE A 148 11.87 -33.55 31.43
C ILE A 148 10.80 -33.90 30.40
N PRO A 149 11.15 -34.09 29.12
CA PRO A 149 10.15 -34.30 28.07
C PRO A 149 9.41 -35.63 28.22
N GLY A 150 8.12 -35.62 27.86
CA GLY A 150 7.29 -36.80 27.72
C GLY A 150 7.49 -37.52 26.38
N ASN A 151 6.54 -38.38 25.99
CA ASN A 151 6.58 -38.98 24.65
C ASN A 151 6.31 -37.91 23.56
N PRO A 152 7.04 -37.94 22.43
CA PRO A 152 6.96 -36.92 21.39
C PRO A 152 5.60 -36.87 20.66
N ASP A 153 4.85 -37.98 20.65
CA ASP A 153 3.52 -38.08 20.04
C ASP A 153 2.38 -37.99 21.07
N ALA A 154 2.69 -37.72 22.33
CA ALA A 154 1.69 -37.67 23.38
C ALA A 154 0.67 -36.58 23.13
N THR A 155 -0.57 -36.88 23.49
CA THR A 155 -1.72 -36.01 23.24
C THR A 155 -2.44 -35.72 24.55
N ILE A 156 -2.82 -34.46 24.75
CA ILE A 156 -3.83 -34.10 25.74
C ILE A 156 -5.08 -33.65 24.99
N GLU A 157 -6.19 -34.33 25.26
CA GLU A 157 -7.47 -34.07 24.62
C GLU A 157 -8.56 -33.81 25.66
N ASN A 158 -9.34 -32.75 25.46
CA ASN A 158 -10.50 -32.41 26.28
C ASN A 158 -11.78 -32.42 25.44
N GLU A 159 -12.68 -33.36 25.76
CA GLU A 159 -14.09 -33.40 25.33
C GLU A 159 -15.06 -33.08 26.49
N GLY A 160 -14.54 -32.91 27.71
CA GLY A 160 -15.28 -32.69 28.94
C GLY A 160 -15.48 -31.22 29.30
N LEU A 161 -15.80 -30.97 30.57
CA LEU A 161 -15.88 -29.63 31.17
C LEU A 161 -14.71 -29.43 32.15
N ILE A 162 -13.85 -28.47 31.87
CA ILE A 162 -12.79 -28.02 32.79
C ILE A 162 -13.13 -26.63 33.31
N THR A 163 -13.26 -26.48 34.62
CA THR A 163 -13.52 -25.21 35.29
C THR A 163 -12.42 -24.93 36.31
N ALA A 164 -11.73 -23.80 36.14
CA ALA A 164 -10.92 -23.18 37.18
C ALA A 164 -11.76 -22.14 37.92
N LYS A 165 -11.54 -22.00 39.24
CA LYS A 165 -12.14 -20.91 40.03
C LYS A 165 -11.61 -19.55 39.57
N GLU A 166 -12.23 -18.49 40.09
CA GLU A 166 -11.90 -17.11 39.76
C GLU A 166 -10.39 -16.82 39.92
N ALA A 167 -9.79 -16.15 38.93
CA ALA A 167 -8.36 -15.91 38.81
C ALA A 167 -7.47 -17.17 38.73
N GLY A 168 -8.07 -18.35 38.50
CA GLY A 168 -7.37 -19.63 38.34
C GLY A 168 -6.70 -19.80 36.98
N LEU A 169 -5.78 -20.78 36.90
CA LEU A 169 -5.08 -21.16 35.67
C LEU A 169 -5.60 -22.51 35.16
N VAL A 170 -5.85 -22.61 33.85
CA VAL A 170 -5.95 -23.88 33.11
C VAL A 170 -4.79 -23.93 32.12
N GLY A 171 -3.74 -24.69 32.43
CA GLY A 171 -2.61 -24.93 31.55
C GLY A 171 -2.67 -26.34 30.97
N ILE A 172 -2.71 -26.47 29.65
CA ILE A 172 -2.63 -27.76 28.95
C ILE A 172 -1.43 -27.72 28.02
N VAL A 173 -0.41 -28.52 28.32
CA VAL A 173 0.87 -28.50 27.61
C VAL A 173 1.30 -29.91 27.22
N ALA A 174 1.35 -30.18 25.92
CA ALA A 174 1.80 -31.45 25.35
C ALA A 174 2.24 -31.24 23.90
N PRO A 175 2.93 -32.19 23.25
CA PRO A 175 3.22 -32.09 21.82
C PRO A 175 1.96 -31.89 20.95
N ASN A 176 0.85 -32.52 21.34
CA ASN A 176 -0.45 -32.33 20.70
C ASN A 176 -1.51 -31.97 21.74
N VAL A 177 -2.26 -30.89 21.50
CA VAL A 177 -3.34 -30.43 22.39
C VAL A 177 -4.63 -30.26 21.59
N LEU A 178 -5.70 -30.93 22.02
CA LEU A 178 -7.01 -30.85 21.38
C LEU A 178 -8.08 -30.46 22.40
N ASN A 179 -8.89 -29.46 22.07
CA ASN A 179 -10.07 -29.10 22.83
C ASN A 179 -11.31 -29.14 21.94
N SER A 180 -12.20 -30.10 22.19
CA SER A 180 -13.55 -30.17 21.63
C SER A 180 -14.65 -29.97 22.69
N GLY A 181 -14.26 -29.94 23.96
CA GLY A 181 -15.10 -29.69 25.13
C GLY A 181 -15.17 -28.21 25.53
N ILE A 182 -15.35 -27.96 26.83
CA ILE A 182 -15.53 -26.62 27.41
C ILE A 182 -14.46 -26.36 28.45
N ILE A 183 -13.79 -25.20 28.36
CA ILE A 183 -12.85 -24.71 29.37
C ILE A 183 -13.32 -23.34 29.90
N LYS A 184 -13.35 -23.16 31.22
CA LYS A 184 -13.78 -21.92 31.90
C LYS A 184 -12.78 -21.47 32.95
N ALA A 185 -12.36 -20.20 32.91
CA ALA A 185 -11.47 -19.57 33.90
C ALA A 185 -11.77 -18.06 34.04
N LYS A 186 -12.85 -17.69 34.76
CA LYS A 186 -13.24 -16.29 34.97
C LYS A 186 -12.12 -15.48 35.66
N LEU A 187 -11.78 -14.30 35.15
CA LEU A 187 -10.64 -13.45 35.56
C LEU A 187 -9.28 -14.19 35.56
N GLY A 188 -9.25 -15.40 35.00
CA GLY A 188 -8.14 -16.33 35.06
C GLY A 188 -7.41 -16.42 33.74
N LYS A 189 -6.63 -17.48 33.59
CA LYS A 189 -5.85 -17.73 32.37
C LYS A 189 -6.13 -19.12 31.84
N VAL A 190 -6.33 -19.23 30.54
CA VAL A 190 -6.34 -20.50 29.82
C VAL A 190 -5.16 -20.49 28.86
N GLN A 191 -4.26 -21.45 29.01
CA GLN A 191 -3.13 -21.65 28.11
C GLN A 191 -3.19 -23.04 27.50
N LEU A 192 -3.32 -23.10 26.18
CA LEU A 192 -3.06 -24.31 25.40
C LEU A 192 -1.70 -24.14 24.72
N ALA A 193 -0.78 -25.07 24.91
CA ALA A 193 0.56 -24.96 24.36
C ALA A 193 1.05 -26.29 23.78
N SER A 194 1.57 -26.22 22.56
CA SER A 194 2.34 -27.31 21.97
C SER A 194 3.81 -27.18 22.34
N GLY A 195 4.31 -28.13 23.14
CA GLY A 195 5.71 -28.25 23.52
C GLY A 195 5.96 -29.48 24.40
N ASP A 196 7.22 -29.89 24.52
CA ASP A 196 7.64 -31.02 25.35
C ASP A 196 8.44 -30.60 26.59
N ALA A 197 8.73 -29.30 26.74
CA ALA A 197 9.25 -28.70 27.96
C ALA A 197 8.77 -27.26 28.11
N PHE A 198 8.61 -26.77 29.33
CA PHE A 198 8.18 -25.39 29.59
C PHE A 198 8.52 -24.89 30.99
N ALA A 199 8.40 -23.58 31.20
CA ALA A 199 8.47 -22.94 32.50
C ALA A 199 7.24 -22.05 32.72
N LEU A 200 6.73 -22.05 33.95
CA LEU A 200 5.56 -21.27 34.35
C LEU A 200 5.94 -20.16 35.34
N ASP A 201 5.44 -18.95 35.10
CA ASP A 201 5.40 -17.86 36.07
C ASP A 201 3.96 -17.66 36.58
N LEU A 202 3.72 -18.08 37.82
CA LEU A 202 2.40 -17.99 38.46
C LEU A 202 1.98 -16.56 38.84
N TYR A 203 2.91 -15.60 38.91
CA TYR A 203 2.65 -14.24 39.35
C TYR A 203 2.85 -13.18 38.26
N GLY A 204 3.24 -13.61 37.04
CA GLY A 204 3.47 -12.78 35.86
C GLY A 204 2.44 -12.97 34.74
N ASP A 205 2.93 -13.01 33.50
CA ASP A 205 2.16 -13.16 32.24
C ASP A 205 1.63 -14.58 32.00
N GLY A 206 2.19 -15.61 32.64
CA GLY A 206 1.73 -16.99 32.58
C GLY A 206 2.86 -17.95 32.21
N LEU A 207 2.73 -18.69 31.09
CA LEU A 207 3.84 -19.50 30.57
C LEU A 207 4.91 -18.57 30.00
N TYR A 208 6.07 -18.49 30.67
CA TYR A 208 7.14 -17.57 30.27
C TYR A 208 8.11 -18.18 29.24
N SER A 209 8.20 -19.51 29.16
CA SER A 209 8.97 -20.15 28.09
C SER A 209 8.41 -21.52 27.73
N ILE A 210 8.14 -21.75 26.44
CA ILE A 210 7.86 -23.06 25.87
C ILE A 210 9.11 -23.51 25.10
N LYS A 211 9.55 -24.73 25.34
CA LYS A 211 10.69 -25.38 24.70
C LYS A 211 10.20 -26.65 23.99
N VAL A 212 10.90 -26.97 22.93
CA VAL A 212 10.58 -28.10 22.06
C VAL A 212 11.89 -28.79 21.71
N SER A 213 11.99 -30.09 21.95
CA SER A 213 13.13 -30.90 21.52
C SER A 213 13.06 -31.27 20.04
N ASP A 214 14.19 -31.70 19.50
CA ASP A 214 14.30 -32.12 18.10
C ASP A 214 13.56 -33.44 17.80
N ASP A 215 13.08 -34.16 18.83
CA ASP A 215 12.39 -35.45 18.68
C ASP A 215 10.89 -35.31 18.34
N VAL A 216 10.32 -34.10 18.44
CA VAL A 216 8.92 -33.81 18.09
C VAL A 216 8.79 -33.52 16.59
N LEU A 217 8.10 -34.40 15.85
CA LEU A 217 8.03 -34.34 14.38
C LEU A 217 6.92 -33.42 13.84
N SER A 218 5.87 -33.19 14.61
CA SER A 218 4.75 -32.31 14.26
C SER A 218 4.12 -31.74 15.52
N GLN A 219 3.57 -30.54 15.41
CA GLN A 219 2.95 -29.84 16.52
C GLN A 219 1.56 -29.37 16.13
N LEU A 220 0.60 -29.68 17.00
CA LEU A 220 -0.80 -29.38 16.75
C LEU A 220 -1.46 -28.83 18.01
N VAL A 221 -2.05 -27.65 17.90
CA VAL A 221 -3.05 -27.18 18.85
C VAL A 221 -4.36 -26.96 18.11
N THR A 222 -5.41 -27.70 18.50
CA THR A 222 -6.73 -27.59 17.89
C THR A 222 -7.78 -27.20 18.92
N ASN A 223 -8.61 -26.21 18.59
CA ASN A 223 -9.81 -25.88 19.36
C ASN A 223 -11.04 -25.92 18.46
N THR A 224 -11.86 -26.96 18.59
CA THR A 224 -13.21 -27.05 18.01
C THR A 224 -14.31 -26.80 19.04
N GLY A 225 -13.94 -26.78 20.33
CA GLY A 225 -14.83 -26.55 21.47
C GLY A 225 -14.93 -25.07 21.89
N GLN A 226 -15.25 -24.83 23.16
CA GLN A 226 -15.41 -23.50 23.74
C GLN A 226 -14.36 -23.24 24.83
N ILE A 227 -13.70 -22.09 24.77
CA ILE A 227 -12.84 -21.58 25.83
C ILE A 227 -13.36 -20.21 26.28
N THR A 228 -13.58 -20.06 27.59
CA THR A 228 -14.08 -18.80 28.17
C THR A 228 -13.25 -18.34 29.36
N ALA A 229 -12.78 -17.10 29.33
CA ALA A 229 -11.99 -16.48 30.40
C ALA A 229 -12.36 -15.00 30.59
N GLU A 230 -13.61 -14.69 30.93
CA GLU A 230 -14.11 -13.30 31.12
C GLU A 230 -13.16 -12.42 31.95
N GLY A 231 -12.72 -11.28 31.42
CA GLY A 231 -11.73 -10.36 31.99
C GLY A 231 -10.34 -10.95 32.23
N GLY A 232 -10.05 -12.10 31.61
CA GLY A 232 -8.83 -12.87 31.73
C GLY A 232 -8.10 -13.04 30.40
N THR A 233 -7.24 -14.04 30.32
CA THR A 233 -6.40 -14.28 29.13
C THR A 233 -6.64 -15.68 28.56
N ILE A 234 -6.82 -15.78 27.25
CA ILE A 234 -6.73 -17.05 26.52
C ILE A 234 -5.48 -16.97 25.65
N ALA A 235 -4.56 -17.92 25.82
CA ALA A 235 -3.34 -18.01 25.02
C ALA A 235 -3.23 -19.40 24.39
N ILE A 236 -3.00 -19.43 23.08
CA ILE A 236 -2.85 -20.65 22.28
C ILE A 236 -1.51 -20.54 21.57
N THR A 237 -0.58 -21.44 21.85
CA THR A 237 0.79 -21.33 21.37
C THR A 237 1.29 -22.63 20.76
N ALA A 238 1.86 -22.56 19.56
CA ALA A 238 2.59 -23.66 18.94
C ALA A 238 4.01 -23.19 18.59
N ALA A 239 4.96 -23.46 19.48
CA ALA A 239 6.35 -23.00 19.36
C ALA A 239 7.16 -23.91 18.44
N ALA A 240 7.93 -23.40 17.47
CA ALA A 240 8.79 -24.27 16.63
C ALA A 240 10.10 -24.66 17.34
N ALA A 241 10.53 -25.92 17.16
CA ALA A 241 11.94 -26.31 17.31
C ALA A 241 12.73 -26.00 16.02
N LYS A 242 14.06 -26.04 16.10
CA LYS A 242 14.98 -25.64 15.03
C LYS A 242 14.84 -26.46 13.73
N GLU A 243 14.36 -27.70 13.82
CA GLU A 243 14.15 -28.61 12.66
C GLU A 243 12.67 -28.92 12.36
N ILE A 244 11.71 -28.30 13.06
CA ILE A 244 10.28 -28.55 12.84
C ILE A 244 9.76 -27.74 11.65
N VAL A 245 9.20 -28.44 10.66
CA VAL A 245 8.61 -27.82 9.46
C VAL A 245 7.12 -27.52 9.64
N ASN A 246 6.42 -28.24 10.54
CA ASN A 246 4.96 -28.18 10.66
C ASN A 246 4.51 -27.90 12.10
N SER A 247 4.44 -26.62 12.48
CA SER A 247 3.62 -26.17 13.61
C SER A 247 2.31 -25.62 13.08
N LEU A 248 1.19 -26.15 13.60
CA LEU A 248 -0.14 -25.81 13.13
C LEU A 248 -1.06 -25.51 14.31
N ILE A 249 -1.72 -24.35 14.26
CA ILE A 249 -2.86 -24.04 15.12
C ILE A 249 -4.13 -24.07 14.26
N VAL A 250 -5.15 -24.79 14.72
CA VAL A 250 -6.48 -24.84 14.08
C VAL A 250 -7.55 -24.41 15.08
N ILE A 251 -8.28 -23.34 14.77
CA ILE A 251 -9.42 -22.88 15.55
C ILE A 251 -10.67 -23.00 14.69
N GLU A 252 -11.61 -23.83 15.14
CA GLU A 252 -12.96 -23.98 14.55
C GLU A 252 -14.09 -23.70 15.56
N GLY A 253 -13.72 -23.50 16.83
CA GLY A 253 -14.63 -23.27 17.95
C GLY A 253 -14.68 -21.82 18.43
N GLU A 254 -15.04 -21.64 19.70
CA GLU A 254 -15.16 -20.31 20.31
C GLU A 254 -14.03 -20.01 21.29
N LEU A 255 -13.48 -18.80 21.19
CA LEU A 255 -12.57 -18.19 22.16
C LEU A 255 -13.20 -16.90 22.69
N ARG A 256 -13.59 -16.87 23.97
CA ARG A 256 -14.30 -15.74 24.57
C ARG A 256 -13.60 -15.23 25.83
N SER A 257 -13.07 -14.02 25.78
CA SER A 257 -12.56 -13.28 26.92
C SER A 257 -13.16 -11.86 26.92
N PRO A 258 -14.50 -11.71 27.07
CA PRO A 258 -15.10 -10.38 27.12
C PRO A 258 -14.62 -9.63 28.37
N THR A 259 -14.59 -8.30 28.28
CA THR A 259 -14.28 -7.42 29.41
C THR A 259 -15.32 -7.58 30.52
N ILE A 260 -14.89 -7.49 31.79
CA ILE A 260 -15.78 -7.45 32.96
C ILE A 260 -15.19 -6.55 34.04
N GLU A 261 -16.01 -5.70 34.68
CA GLU A 261 -15.59 -4.89 35.84
C GLU A 261 -14.27 -4.11 35.62
N GLU A 262 -14.15 -3.43 34.46
CA GLU A 262 -12.96 -2.68 34.04
C GLU A 262 -11.69 -3.54 33.79
N LYS A 263 -11.81 -4.87 33.78
CA LYS A 263 -10.74 -5.80 33.37
C LYS A 263 -10.92 -6.20 31.92
N ASN A 264 -10.09 -5.62 31.06
CA ASN A 264 -10.05 -5.96 29.64
C ASN A 264 -9.61 -7.41 29.45
N GLY A 265 -10.31 -8.15 28.59
CA GLY A 265 -9.88 -9.49 28.22
C GLY A 265 -8.83 -9.50 27.11
N GLU A 266 -8.08 -10.59 27.04
CA GLU A 266 -7.02 -10.78 26.05
C GLU A 266 -7.07 -12.16 25.41
N ILE A 267 -6.86 -12.23 24.09
CA ILE A 267 -6.69 -13.47 23.33
C ILE A 267 -5.40 -13.39 22.51
N ILE A 268 -4.51 -14.36 22.71
CA ILE A 268 -3.23 -14.48 21.99
C ILE A 268 -3.20 -15.84 21.28
N ILE A 269 -3.04 -15.82 19.96
CA ILE A 269 -2.82 -17.01 19.13
C ILE A 269 -1.44 -16.85 18.50
N SER A 270 -0.49 -17.68 18.91
CA SER A 270 0.91 -17.57 18.46
C SER A 270 1.41 -18.89 17.89
N GLY A 271 1.36 -19.00 16.56
CA GLY A 271 2.00 -20.08 15.81
C GLY A 271 3.35 -19.63 15.28
N SER A 272 4.33 -20.54 15.22
CA SER A 272 5.62 -20.26 14.57
C SER A 272 5.58 -20.45 13.05
N ASN A 273 4.66 -21.26 12.51
CA ASN A 273 4.50 -21.48 11.08
C ASN A 273 3.07 -21.20 10.59
N GLU A 274 2.09 -22.09 10.83
CA GLU A 274 0.74 -21.97 10.23
C GLU A 274 -0.35 -21.77 11.30
N VAL A 275 -1.25 -20.79 11.06
CA VAL A 275 -2.46 -20.55 11.86
C VAL A 275 -3.68 -20.56 10.94
N LYS A 276 -4.63 -21.46 11.21
CA LYS A 276 -5.90 -21.56 10.50
C LYS A 276 -7.06 -21.32 11.45
N ILE A 277 -7.91 -20.37 11.11
CA ILE A 277 -9.11 -20.04 11.87
C ILE A 277 -10.28 -20.09 10.90
N SER A 278 -11.25 -20.98 11.14
CA SER A 278 -12.41 -21.09 10.28
C SER A 278 -13.69 -21.25 11.08
N ASN A 279 -14.81 -20.70 10.60
CA ASN A 279 -16.13 -20.90 11.23
C ASN A 279 -16.18 -20.58 12.74
N SER A 280 -15.33 -19.65 13.20
CA SER A 280 -15.05 -19.43 14.62
C SER A 280 -15.63 -18.13 15.15
N VAL A 281 -15.65 -18.00 16.49
CA VAL A 281 -15.92 -16.74 17.20
C VAL A 281 -14.75 -16.42 18.12
N ILE A 282 -14.18 -15.23 17.96
CA ILE A 282 -13.12 -14.68 18.82
C ILE A 282 -13.61 -13.36 19.40
N ASP A 283 -13.79 -13.31 20.72
CA ASP A 283 -14.54 -12.24 21.36
C ASP A 283 -13.81 -11.72 22.61
N VAL A 284 -13.39 -10.46 22.55
CA VAL A 284 -12.86 -9.68 23.69
C VAL A 284 -13.66 -8.39 23.92
N SER A 285 -14.93 -8.39 23.52
CA SER A 285 -15.77 -7.19 23.59
C SER A 285 -16.06 -6.72 25.02
N GLY A 286 -16.27 -5.42 25.17
CA GLY A 286 -16.82 -4.79 26.37
C GLY A 286 -18.17 -4.15 26.04
N TYR A 287 -19.28 -4.76 26.47
CA TYR A 287 -20.64 -4.34 26.09
C TYR A 287 -21.40 -3.63 27.22
N ALA A 288 -20.90 -3.64 28.45
CA ALA A 288 -21.52 -2.94 29.57
C ALA A 288 -20.98 -1.51 29.74
N GLU A 289 -21.69 -0.70 30.52
CA GLU A 289 -21.25 0.66 30.88
C GLU A 289 -19.83 0.64 31.48
N SER A 290 -19.01 1.62 31.11
CA SER A 290 -17.57 1.71 31.45
C SER A 290 -16.65 0.64 30.87
N GLU A 291 -17.12 -0.30 30.03
CA GLU A 291 -16.27 -1.34 29.47
C GLU A 291 -15.65 -0.93 28.12
N GLN A 292 -14.33 -1.07 28.04
CA GLN A 292 -13.57 -0.98 26.80
C GLN A 292 -13.41 -2.36 26.15
N GLY A 293 -13.18 -2.36 24.84
CA GLY A 293 -12.78 -3.56 24.12
C GLY A 293 -11.39 -4.05 24.52
N GLY A 294 -11.21 -5.36 24.53
CA GLY A 294 -9.96 -6.03 24.89
C GLY A 294 -8.92 -6.10 23.76
N LYS A 295 -7.97 -7.03 23.90
CA LYS A 295 -6.85 -7.22 22.97
C LYS A 295 -6.90 -8.58 22.28
N ILE A 296 -6.67 -8.60 20.97
CA ILE A 296 -6.47 -9.80 20.15
C ILE A 296 -5.13 -9.69 19.43
N GLU A 297 -4.33 -10.76 19.50
CA GLU A 297 -3.05 -10.88 18.79
C GLU A 297 -2.95 -12.25 18.11
N ILE A 298 -2.80 -12.27 16.79
CA ILE A 298 -2.70 -13.48 15.98
C ILE A 298 -1.38 -13.42 15.20
N THR A 299 -0.45 -14.33 15.51
CA THR A 299 0.89 -14.41 14.89
C THR A 299 1.13 -15.79 14.31
N GLY A 300 1.86 -15.82 13.19
CA GLY A 300 2.11 -17.01 12.36
C GLY A 300 2.88 -16.61 11.12
N ASN A 301 3.70 -17.51 10.56
CA ASN A 301 4.34 -17.26 9.27
C ASN A 301 3.30 -17.22 8.13
N ASN A 302 2.27 -18.05 8.20
CA ASN A 302 1.11 -18.07 7.31
C ASN A 302 -0.18 -18.08 8.13
N ILE A 303 -1.06 -17.11 7.90
CA ILE A 303 -2.32 -16.96 8.62
C ILE A 303 -3.49 -17.00 7.61
N GLU A 304 -4.45 -17.89 7.86
CA GLU A 304 -5.68 -18.04 7.07
C GLU A 304 -6.89 -17.92 7.99
N ILE A 305 -7.79 -16.97 7.68
CA ILE A 305 -9.02 -16.73 8.44
C ILE A 305 -10.22 -16.78 7.50
N GLU A 306 -11.14 -17.70 7.76
CA GLU A 306 -12.33 -17.93 6.93
C GLU A 306 -13.62 -17.93 7.76
N ASN A 307 -14.68 -17.29 7.25
CA ASN A 307 -16.03 -17.33 7.85
C ASN A 307 -16.05 -17.13 9.38
N THR A 308 -15.23 -16.20 9.89
CA THR A 308 -15.00 -16.02 11.33
C THR A 308 -15.52 -14.66 11.81
N PHE A 309 -16.04 -14.61 13.03
CA PHE A 309 -16.43 -13.35 13.69
C PHE A 309 -15.42 -12.99 14.77
N ILE A 310 -14.74 -11.86 14.62
CA ILE A 310 -13.76 -11.32 15.55
C ILE A 310 -14.31 -10.01 16.12
N ASP A 311 -14.46 -9.89 17.44
CA ASP A 311 -15.04 -8.71 18.09
C ASP A 311 -14.16 -8.22 19.25
N ALA A 312 -13.71 -6.97 19.14
CA ALA A 312 -13.03 -6.20 20.18
C ALA A 312 -13.73 -4.85 20.41
N SER A 313 -15.03 -4.76 20.12
CA SER A 313 -15.80 -3.52 20.34
C SER A 313 -15.89 -3.17 21.83
N GLY A 314 -16.00 -1.88 22.14
CA GLY A 314 -16.21 -1.39 23.51
C GLY A 314 -17.39 -0.43 23.62
N TYR A 315 -17.98 -0.34 24.82
CA TYR A 315 -19.20 0.42 25.06
C TYR A 315 -18.91 1.91 25.16
N GLU A 316 -18.03 2.28 26.08
CA GLU A 316 -17.59 3.66 26.28
C GLU A 316 -16.20 3.74 26.90
N SER A 317 -15.55 4.90 26.76
CA SER A 317 -14.28 5.19 27.41
C SER A 317 -14.37 6.48 28.20
N PHE A 318 -13.87 6.46 29.44
CA PHE A 318 -13.85 7.62 30.33
C PHE A 318 -12.41 8.12 30.52
N ALA A 319 -11.77 8.63 29.45
CA ALA A 319 -10.56 9.42 29.58
C ALA A 319 -10.88 10.92 29.55
N LYS A 320 -10.05 11.69 30.28
CA LYS A 320 -10.26 13.12 30.57
C LYS A 320 -10.17 13.91 29.27
N GLU A 321 -11.16 14.78 29.07
CA GLU A 321 -11.16 15.83 28.07
C GLU A 321 -9.79 16.54 28.01
N GLN A 322 -8.99 16.19 27.01
CA GLN A 322 -7.90 17.02 26.54
C GLN A 322 -8.28 17.47 25.14
N ILE A 323 -8.75 18.71 25.07
CA ILE A 323 -8.99 19.43 23.81
C ILE A 323 -7.61 19.58 23.14
N TYR A 324 -7.32 18.72 22.16
CA TYR A 324 -6.27 18.99 21.20
C TYR A 324 -6.91 19.60 19.95
N ASP A 325 -6.45 20.80 19.65
CA ASP A 325 -6.83 21.58 18.49
C ASP A 325 -6.64 20.73 17.21
N ALA A 326 -7.66 20.72 16.37
CA ALA A 326 -7.68 19.98 15.13
C ALA A 326 -6.72 20.62 14.13
N GLY A 327 -5.43 20.35 14.27
CA GLY A 327 -4.47 20.53 13.20
C GLY A 327 -4.85 19.60 12.06
N THR A 328 -5.09 20.18 10.88
CA THR A 328 -4.96 19.50 9.59
C THR A 328 -3.72 18.62 9.60
N SER A 329 -3.75 17.42 9.00
CA SER A 329 -2.54 16.63 8.73
C SER A 329 -1.53 17.51 8.01
N THR A 330 -0.60 18.14 8.75
CA THR A 330 0.43 18.94 8.14
C THR A 330 1.46 17.94 7.66
N ASN A 331 1.43 17.66 6.36
CA ASN A 331 2.59 17.12 5.67
C ASN A 331 3.74 18.07 5.98
N THR A 332 4.66 17.64 6.84
CA THR A 332 5.99 18.25 6.87
C THR A 332 6.61 18.00 5.50
N SER A 333 7.55 18.85 5.10
CA SER A 333 8.31 18.74 3.84
C SER A 333 9.03 17.40 3.63
N ASP A 334 8.96 16.49 4.61
CA ASP A 334 9.72 15.25 4.70
C ASP A 334 8.84 14.01 4.45
N GLY A 335 7.55 14.18 4.11
CA GLY A 335 6.69 13.06 3.67
C GLY A 335 6.41 11.98 4.72
N GLU A 336 6.76 12.21 6.00
CA GLU A 336 6.39 11.31 7.10
C GLU A 336 4.86 11.30 7.20
N VAL A 337 4.24 10.16 6.88
CA VAL A 337 2.81 9.93 7.09
C VAL A 337 2.58 9.79 8.59
N ILE A 338 2.43 10.91 9.30
CA ILE A 338 2.33 10.94 10.77
C ILE A 338 0.91 10.58 11.25
N TYR A 339 0.34 9.46 10.80
CA TYR A 339 -0.95 9.02 11.35
C TYR A 339 -0.79 8.22 12.65
N GLU A 340 0.32 7.47 12.83
CA GLU A 340 0.49 6.69 14.05
C GLU A 340 0.61 7.59 15.29
N LYS A 341 1.37 8.70 15.23
CA LYS A 341 1.44 9.61 16.39
C LYS A 341 0.11 10.32 16.65
N GLU A 342 -0.63 10.72 15.63
CA GLU A 342 -1.94 11.36 15.80
C GLU A 342 -2.94 10.36 16.39
N PHE A 343 -3.03 9.14 15.86
CA PHE A 343 -3.91 8.10 16.36
C PHE A 343 -3.54 7.63 17.77
N LEU A 344 -2.26 7.38 18.08
CA LEU A 344 -1.78 6.97 19.41
C LEU A 344 -1.99 8.02 20.50
N GLN A 345 -2.28 9.29 20.16
CA GLN A 345 -2.58 10.35 21.13
C GLN A 345 -4.04 10.35 21.60
N HIS A 346 -4.92 9.56 20.98
CA HIS A 346 -6.31 9.44 21.41
C HIS A 346 -6.43 8.52 22.63
N GLU A 347 -6.51 9.11 23.83
CA GLU A 347 -6.74 8.38 25.08
C GLU A 347 -8.22 7.97 25.30
N ASN A 348 -9.16 8.44 24.47
CA ASN A 348 -10.61 8.21 24.59
C ASN A 348 -11.13 6.96 23.83
N ARG A 349 -10.30 5.94 23.61
CA ARG A 349 -10.71 4.74 22.83
C ARG A 349 -11.65 3.85 23.62
N ALA A 350 -12.81 3.57 23.03
CA ALA A 350 -13.70 2.53 23.54
C ALA A 350 -13.44 1.20 22.84
N GLY A 351 -13.23 1.20 21.52
CA GLY A 351 -12.79 0.00 20.79
C GLY A 351 -11.41 -0.49 21.24
N GLY A 352 -11.20 -1.80 21.20
CA GLY A 352 -9.98 -2.48 21.60
C GLY A 352 -8.86 -2.48 20.55
N SER A 353 -7.96 -3.46 20.65
CA SER A 353 -6.80 -3.62 19.78
C SER A 353 -6.77 -5.00 19.14
N ILE A 354 -6.69 -5.07 17.81
CA ILE A 354 -6.58 -6.31 17.05
C ILE A 354 -5.30 -6.23 16.21
N LYS A 355 -4.43 -7.24 16.34
CA LYS A 355 -3.24 -7.43 15.48
C LYS A 355 -3.28 -8.80 14.83
N ILE A 356 -3.13 -8.84 13.52
CA ILE A 356 -3.09 -10.06 12.72
C ILE A 356 -1.85 -10.00 11.83
N GLY A 357 -0.89 -10.86 12.11
CA GLY A 357 0.33 -11.01 11.31
C GLY A 357 1.39 -9.94 11.51
N GLY A 358 1.19 -8.93 12.37
CA GLY A 358 2.26 -7.99 12.69
C GLY A 358 1.80 -6.70 13.37
N ASP A 359 2.75 -5.80 13.54
CA ASP A 359 2.56 -4.43 14.00
C ASP A 359 2.38 -3.46 12.83
N TYR A 360 2.08 -2.20 13.16
CA TYR A 360 1.91 -1.13 12.18
C TYR A 360 3.12 -1.00 11.27
N LEU A 361 2.88 -0.97 9.96
CA LEU A 361 3.89 -0.97 8.90
C LEU A 361 4.95 -2.09 9.03
N GLY A 362 4.62 -3.19 9.70
CA GLY A 362 5.55 -4.29 9.97
C GLY A 362 6.71 -3.91 10.89
N GLY A 363 6.57 -2.82 11.65
CA GLY A 363 7.53 -2.40 12.67
C GLY A 363 7.36 -3.18 13.98
N GLY A 364 7.72 -2.53 15.10
CA GLY A 364 7.45 -3.05 16.44
C GLY A 364 8.18 -4.33 16.84
N ASP A 365 7.65 -4.99 17.88
CA ASP A 365 8.22 -6.20 18.48
C ASP A 365 7.40 -7.46 18.13
N THR A 366 6.19 -7.31 17.57
CA THR A 366 5.33 -8.44 17.19
C THR A 366 5.92 -9.17 15.97
N PRO A 367 6.09 -10.50 16.01
CA PRO A 367 6.56 -11.26 14.85
C PRO A 367 5.67 -11.03 13.61
N THR A 368 6.31 -10.84 12.45
CA THR A 368 5.63 -10.59 11.18
C THR A 368 5.30 -11.90 10.44
N ALA A 369 4.10 -11.97 9.87
CA ALA A 369 3.69 -13.03 8.95
C ALA A 369 4.32 -12.83 7.58
N GLN A 370 4.57 -13.91 6.85
CA GLN A 370 4.86 -13.83 5.41
C GLN A 370 3.57 -13.70 4.60
N THR A 371 2.52 -14.42 5.00
CA THR A 371 1.22 -14.31 4.33
C THR A 371 0.06 -14.19 5.31
N VAL A 372 -0.92 -13.35 4.95
CA VAL A 372 -2.22 -13.26 5.62
C VAL A 372 -3.33 -13.33 4.57
N THR A 373 -4.28 -14.26 4.74
CA THR A 373 -5.47 -14.36 3.89
C THR A 373 -6.74 -14.31 4.75
N ILE A 374 -7.63 -13.37 4.42
CA ILE A 374 -8.93 -13.18 5.09
C ILE A 374 -10.02 -13.18 4.03
N ASP A 375 -10.95 -14.13 4.14
CA ASP A 375 -12.03 -14.34 3.18
C ASP A 375 -13.18 -13.31 3.32
N SER A 376 -14.15 -13.37 2.41
CA SER A 376 -15.32 -12.48 2.45
C SER A 376 -16.37 -12.84 3.50
N GLY A 377 -16.33 -14.05 4.07
CA GLY A 377 -17.21 -14.46 5.17
C GLY A 377 -16.77 -13.89 6.52
N THR A 378 -15.51 -13.46 6.64
CA THR A 378 -14.94 -12.97 7.90
C THR A 378 -15.35 -11.53 8.21
N THR A 379 -15.71 -11.27 9.48
CA THR A 379 -16.01 -9.94 10.01
C THR A 379 -15.13 -9.64 11.23
N ILE A 380 -14.46 -8.49 11.20
CA ILE A 380 -13.62 -7.96 12.27
C ILE A 380 -14.28 -6.67 12.77
N LYS A 381 -14.72 -6.66 14.02
CA LYS A 381 -15.44 -5.54 14.62
C LYS A 381 -14.63 -4.94 15.76
N ASN A 382 -14.40 -3.64 15.70
CA ASN A 382 -13.62 -2.91 16.69
C ASN A 382 -14.23 -1.52 16.95
N ASP A 383 -15.55 -1.49 17.08
CA ASP A 383 -16.32 -0.26 17.17
C ASP A 383 -16.34 0.32 18.60
N ALA A 384 -16.52 1.62 18.71
CA ALA A 384 -17.12 2.24 19.89
C ALA A 384 -18.65 2.19 19.76
N ILE A 385 -19.35 1.70 20.79
CA ILE A 385 -20.80 1.46 20.70
C ILE A 385 -21.60 2.70 21.08
N LYS A 386 -21.25 3.36 22.20
CA LYS A 386 -21.97 4.53 22.72
C LYS A 386 -21.14 5.80 22.63
N SER A 387 -19.97 5.84 23.29
CA SER A 387 -19.10 7.03 23.32
C SER A 387 -17.63 6.64 23.21
N GLY A 388 -16.81 7.51 22.61
CA GLY A 388 -15.38 7.29 22.47
C GLY A 388 -14.98 6.86 21.06
N ASP A 389 -13.68 6.77 20.86
CA ASP A 389 -13.10 6.52 19.54
C ASP A 389 -13.16 5.02 19.19
N GLY A 390 -13.33 4.73 17.89
CA GLY A 390 -13.19 3.37 17.36
C GLY A 390 -11.79 2.81 17.63
N GLY A 391 -11.67 1.48 17.65
CA GLY A 391 -10.44 0.79 18.02
C GLY A 391 -9.37 0.76 16.91
N ARG A 392 -8.33 -0.04 17.14
CA ARG A 392 -7.21 -0.26 16.21
C ARG A 392 -7.19 -1.68 15.67
N THR A 393 -7.16 -1.83 14.35
CA THR A 393 -6.99 -3.12 13.69
C THR A 393 -5.79 -3.08 12.74
N ILE A 394 -4.82 -3.95 12.94
CA ILE A 394 -3.64 -4.11 12.07
C ILE A 394 -3.68 -5.49 11.41
N ILE A 395 -3.57 -5.52 10.09
CA ILE A 395 -3.45 -6.73 9.28
C ILE A 395 -2.21 -6.57 8.41
N TRP A 396 -1.16 -7.31 8.73
CA TRP A 396 0.17 -7.14 8.15
C TRP A 396 0.77 -8.45 7.65
N SER A 397 1.53 -8.37 6.54
CA SER A 397 2.50 -9.39 6.16
C SER A 397 3.71 -8.81 5.43
N ASP A 398 4.84 -9.50 5.52
CA ASP A 398 6.11 -9.13 4.87
C ASP A 398 6.17 -9.53 3.39
N ASP A 399 5.28 -10.39 2.92
CA ASP A 399 5.15 -10.74 1.50
C ASP A 399 3.75 -10.41 0.97
N THR A 400 2.74 -11.23 1.28
CA THR A 400 1.41 -11.12 0.66
C THR A 400 0.25 -11.06 1.65
N THR A 401 -0.53 -9.96 1.60
CA THR A 401 -1.82 -9.84 2.28
C THR A 401 -2.96 -9.90 1.28
N LYS A 402 -3.94 -10.78 1.50
CA LYS A 402 -5.21 -10.86 0.76
C LYS A 402 -6.38 -10.61 1.69
N PHE A 403 -7.12 -9.54 1.47
CA PHE A 403 -8.25 -9.15 2.32
C PHE A 403 -9.54 -9.02 1.51
N SER A 404 -10.55 -9.83 1.83
CA SER A 404 -11.89 -9.74 1.22
C SER A 404 -13.02 -9.55 2.25
N GLY A 405 -12.68 -9.50 3.54
CA GLY A 405 -13.63 -9.47 4.64
C GLY A 405 -14.25 -8.10 4.94
N THR A 406 -14.97 -8.03 6.05
CA THR A 406 -15.47 -6.76 6.61
C THR A 406 -14.66 -6.38 7.84
N ALA A 407 -14.18 -5.15 7.92
CA ALA A 407 -13.51 -4.59 9.10
C ALA A 407 -14.17 -3.27 9.51
N THR A 408 -14.51 -3.11 10.79
CA THR A 408 -15.12 -1.87 11.30
C THR A 408 -14.39 -1.34 12.53
N ALA A 409 -14.27 -0.03 12.59
CA ALA A 409 -13.76 0.71 13.74
C ALA A 409 -14.49 2.06 13.82
N LYS A 410 -15.81 2.02 14.00
CA LYS A 410 -16.63 3.23 14.03
C LYS A 410 -16.49 3.99 15.35
N GLY A 411 -16.67 5.31 15.31
CA GLY A 411 -16.83 6.13 16.51
C GLY A 411 -18.18 5.89 17.19
N GLY A 412 -18.27 6.26 18.47
CA GLY A 412 -19.46 6.05 19.29
C GLY A 412 -20.70 6.77 18.76
N ALA A 413 -21.87 6.19 19.02
CA ALA A 413 -23.17 6.72 18.58
C ALA A 413 -23.58 8.05 19.24
N GLU A 414 -22.89 8.51 20.29
CA GLU A 414 -23.12 9.78 20.97
C GLU A 414 -21.93 10.74 20.87
N SER A 415 -20.71 10.21 20.77
CA SER A 415 -19.47 10.98 20.66
C SER A 415 -18.28 10.10 20.25
N GLY A 416 -17.22 10.72 19.74
CA GLY A 416 -15.96 10.05 19.39
C GLY A 416 -15.71 10.01 17.88
N ASN A 417 -14.45 9.77 17.52
CA ASN A 417 -13.96 9.67 16.16
C ASN A 417 -13.92 8.21 15.70
N GLY A 418 -13.81 8.02 14.39
CA GLY A 418 -13.51 6.72 13.82
C GLY A 418 -12.12 6.24 14.22
N GLY A 419 -11.97 4.93 14.28
CA GLY A 419 -10.72 4.25 14.57
C GLY A 419 -9.80 4.10 13.37
N PHE A 420 -8.80 3.24 13.51
CA PHE A 420 -7.77 2.99 12.52
C PHE A 420 -7.77 1.53 12.08
N ILE A 421 -7.75 1.31 10.77
CA ILE A 421 -7.65 -0.01 10.16
C ILE A 421 -6.48 0.01 9.16
N GLU A 422 -5.56 -0.94 9.29
CA GLU A 422 -4.50 -1.18 8.31
C GLU A 422 -4.68 -2.55 7.68
N THR A 423 -4.58 -2.61 6.35
CA THR A 423 -4.46 -3.87 5.60
C THR A 423 -3.32 -3.75 4.61
N SER A 424 -2.14 -4.25 5.00
CA SER A 424 -0.90 -4.03 4.27
C SER A 424 -0.18 -5.35 4.01
N GLY A 425 0.50 -5.42 2.87
CA GLY A 425 1.41 -6.50 2.53
C GLY A 425 2.63 -5.86 1.88
N LYS A 426 3.80 -6.00 2.49
CA LYS A 426 5.00 -5.23 2.14
C LYS A 426 5.38 -5.37 0.66
N VAL A 427 5.20 -6.55 0.08
CA VAL A 427 5.47 -6.79 -1.34
C VAL A 427 4.18 -6.74 -2.16
N TYR A 428 3.17 -7.52 -1.77
CA TYR A 428 1.90 -7.65 -2.47
C TYR A 428 0.71 -7.45 -1.54
N LEU A 429 -0.24 -6.63 -2.00
CA LEU A 429 -1.51 -6.42 -1.33
C LEU A 429 -2.64 -6.65 -2.32
N LYS A 430 -3.60 -7.50 -1.97
CA LYS A 430 -4.80 -7.72 -2.77
C LYS A 430 -6.05 -7.49 -1.95
N ILE A 431 -6.84 -6.50 -2.35
CA ILE A 431 -8.17 -6.22 -1.82
C ILE A 431 -9.21 -6.87 -2.72
N GLY A 432 -10.03 -7.75 -2.14
CA GLY A 432 -11.12 -8.42 -2.84
C GLY A 432 -12.31 -7.49 -3.09
N ASN A 433 -13.09 -7.79 -4.13
CA ASN A 433 -14.21 -6.92 -4.53
C ASN A 433 -15.32 -6.77 -3.48
N LEU A 434 -15.40 -7.70 -2.53
CA LEU A 434 -16.36 -7.70 -1.42
C LEU A 434 -15.82 -7.08 -0.14
N ALA A 435 -14.55 -6.64 -0.13
CA ALA A 435 -13.93 -6.04 1.03
C ALA A 435 -14.66 -4.76 1.45
N LYS A 436 -14.95 -4.65 2.75
CA LYS A 436 -15.64 -3.51 3.35
C LYS A 436 -14.91 -3.03 4.59
N VAL A 437 -14.55 -1.76 4.60
CA VAL A 437 -13.92 -1.07 5.70
C VAL A 437 -14.78 0.14 6.08
N ASN A 438 -15.12 0.23 7.36
CA ASN A 438 -15.97 1.29 7.87
C ASN A 438 -15.40 1.88 9.16
N THR A 439 -15.02 3.14 9.07
CA THR A 439 -14.44 3.93 10.16
C THR A 439 -15.28 5.19 10.40
N LEU A 440 -16.56 5.20 10.01
CA LEU A 440 -17.42 6.37 10.18
C LEU A 440 -17.56 6.75 11.65
N ALA A 441 -17.68 8.06 11.88
CA ALA A 441 -18.13 8.63 13.14
C ALA A 441 -19.18 9.71 12.84
N GLU A 442 -20.37 9.56 13.42
CA GLU A 442 -21.48 10.49 13.17
C GLU A 442 -21.25 11.85 13.84
N PHE A 443 -20.58 11.85 15.00
CA PHE A 443 -20.35 13.03 15.85
C PHE A 443 -18.86 13.42 15.97
N GLY A 444 -17.99 12.79 15.18
CA GLY A 444 -16.54 13.01 15.18
C GLY A 444 -15.97 13.01 13.77
N LYS A 445 -14.64 12.89 13.68
CA LYS A 445 -13.96 12.71 12.41
C LYS A 445 -14.07 11.25 11.96
N THR A 446 -14.34 11.03 10.67
CA THR A 446 -14.17 9.69 10.07
C THR A 446 -12.74 9.22 10.31
N GLY A 447 -12.58 7.95 10.67
CA GLY A 447 -11.27 7.34 10.86
C GLY A 447 -10.66 6.87 9.54
N MET A 448 -9.50 6.22 9.61
CA MET A 448 -8.70 5.94 8.43
C MET A 448 -8.54 4.45 8.13
N TRP A 449 -8.53 4.12 6.84
CA TRP A 449 -8.06 2.87 6.28
C TRP A 449 -6.71 3.07 5.56
N LEU A 450 -5.66 2.41 6.04
CA LEU A 450 -4.33 2.43 5.45
C LEU A 450 -4.05 1.18 4.61
N LEU A 451 -3.50 1.40 3.43
CA LEU A 451 -2.99 0.41 2.49
C LEU A 451 -1.53 0.73 2.20
N ASP A 452 -0.59 -0.13 2.59
CA ASP A 452 0.85 0.09 2.35
C ASP A 452 1.56 -1.10 1.68
N PRO A 453 1.53 -1.21 0.33
CA PRO A 453 2.38 -2.10 -0.43
C PRO A 453 3.52 -1.36 -1.15
N GLN A 454 4.40 -2.12 -1.80
CA GLN A 454 5.47 -1.52 -2.61
C GLN A 454 4.97 -0.70 -3.82
N ASP A 455 4.11 -1.27 -4.65
CA ASP A 455 3.40 -0.59 -5.74
C ASP A 455 1.90 -0.77 -5.51
N PHE A 456 1.08 0.14 -6.02
CA PHE A 456 -0.37 -0.01 -5.93
C PHE A 456 -1.09 0.32 -7.24
N THR A 457 -1.96 -0.58 -7.68
CA THR A 457 -2.73 -0.43 -8.92
C THR A 457 -4.23 -0.55 -8.65
N ILE A 458 -4.96 0.53 -8.91
CA ILE A 458 -6.42 0.54 -8.95
C ILE A 458 -6.85 0.14 -10.36
N ALA A 459 -7.43 -1.05 -10.53
CA ALA A 459 -7.88 -1.54 -11.85
C ALA A 459 -9.11 -2.44 -11.74
N SER A 460 -9.99 -2.38 -12.75
CA SER A 460 -11.22 -3.21 -12.81
C SER A 460 -10.91 -4.72 -12.91
N SER A 461 -9.72 -5.06 -13.41
CA SER A 461 -9.17 -6.41 -13.40
C SER A 461 -7.63 -6.34 -13.30
N GLY A 462 -7.01 -7.36 -12.71
CA GLY A 462 -5.54 -7.46 -12.63
C GLY A 462 -4.82 -6.48 -11.69
N GLY A 463 -5.52 -5.49 -11.11
CA GLY A 463 -4.97 -4.58 -10.09
C GLY A 463 -5.11 -5.12 -8.67
N ASP A 464 -4.74 -4.30 -7.70
CA ASP A 464 -4.73 -4.60 -6.25
C ASP A 464 -6.09 -4.32 -5.60
N ILE A 465 -6.80 -3.30 -6.07
CA ILE A 465 -8.20 -2.99 -5.73
C ILE A 465 -8.96 -2.54 -7.00
N SER A 466 -10.26 -2.78 -7.06
CA SER A 466 -11.10 -2.21 -8.13
C SER A 466 -11.53 -0.78 -7.79
N GLY A 467 -11.78 0.05 -8.81
CA GLY A 467 -12.27 1.41 -8.61
C GLY A 467 -13.65 1.44 -7.93
N ALA A 468 -14.50 0.44 -8.20
CA ALA A 468 -15.79 0.26 -7.54
C ALA A 468 -15.66 -0.07 -6.04
N THR A 469 -14.71 -0.93 -5.67
CA THR A 469 -14.45 -1.27 -4.26
C THR A 469 -13.86 -0.08 -3.52
N LEU A 470 -12.90 0.64 -4.10
CA LEU A 470 -12.36 1.86 -3.50
C LEU A 470 -13.45 2.93 -3.32
N THR A 471 -14.27 3.18 -4.34
CA THR A 471 -15.43 4.08 -4.29
C THR A 471 -16.39 3.73 -3.16
N SER A 472 -16.73 2.45 -2.98
CA SER A 472 -17.62 2.01 -1.91
C SER A 472 -17.02 2.28 -0.52
N ASN A 473 -15.72 2.07 -0.33
CA ASN A 473 -15.07 2.25 0.96
C ASN A 473 -14.83 3.74 1.29
N LEU A 474 -14.60 4.58 0.28
CA LEU A 474 -14.56 6.04 0.41
C LEU A 474 -15.91 6.65 0.82
N SER A 475 -17.01 5.89 0.84
CA SER A 475 -18.27 6.35 1.44
C SER A 475 -18.28 6.26 2.97
N SER A 476 -17.39 5.45 3.55
CA SER A 476 -17.38 5.13 4.99
C SER A 476 -16.03 5.29 5.69
N SER A 477 -14.98 5.65 4.95
CA SER A 477 -13.63 5.78 5.49
C SER A 477 -12.83 6.83 4.74
N ASP A 478 -11.95 7.53 5.44
CA ASP A 478 -10.78 8.13 4.81
C ASP A 478 -9.84 6.99 4.38
N VAL A 479 -9.27 7.08 3.17
CA VAL A 479 -8.41 6.04 2.62
C VAL A 479 -7.05 6.61 2.27
N THR A 480 -5.99 5.99 2.79
CA THR A 480 -4.61 6.30 2.44
C THR A 480 -3.99 5.10 1.73
N ILE A 481 -3.53 5.33 0.51
CA ILE A 481 -2.66 4.42 -0.24
C ILE A 481 -1.25 4.98 -0.16
N LEU A 482 -0.38 4.21 0.47
CA LEU A 482 1.03 4.52 0.67
C LEU A 482 1.83 3.51 -0.15
N SER A 483 2.71 3.97 -1.05
CA SER A 483 3.62 3.08 -1.76
C SER A 483 5.06 3.26 -1.31
N SER A 484 5.87 2.20 -1.37
CA SER A 484 7.23 2.20 -0.86
C SER A 484 8.27 1.91 -1.95
N GLY A 485 9.38 2.66 -1.96
CA GLY A 485 10.41 2.60 -3.00
C GLY A 485 11.51 1.54 -2.78
N GLY A 486 11.46 0.76 -1.70
CA GLY A 486 12.62 0.03 -1.17
C GLY A 486 12.70 -1.49 -1.35
N GLY A 487 11.76 -2.13 -2.05
CA GLY A 487 11.80 -3.58 -2.31
C GLY A 487 12.55 -3.99 -3.60
N THR A 488 12.88 -5.28 -3.69
CA THR A 488 13.57 -5.94 -4.82
C THR A 488 12.73 -6.11 -6.09
N SER A 489 11.46 -5.69 -6.05
CA SER A 489 10.49 -5.63 -7.16
C SER A 489 9.97 -4.18 -7.28
N GLY A 490 9.19 -3.85 -8.30
CA GLY A 490 8.41 -2.60 -8.31
C GLY A 490 9.18 -1.27 -8.41
N SER A 491 8.41 -0.17 -8.44
CA SER A 491 8.91 1.17 -8.76
C SER A 491 8.57 2.24 -7.73
N GLY A 492 7.69 1.94 -6.77
CA GLY A 492 7.12 2.89 -5.85
C GLY A 492 6.00 3.72 -6.48
N ASP A 493 5.31 3.21 -7.49
CA ASP A 493 4.27 3.95 -8.22
C ASP A 493 2.86 3.60 -7.71
N ILE A 494 1.96 4.58 -7.83
CA ILE A 494 0.52 4.38 -7.71
C ILE A 494 -0.12 4.57 -9.09
N ASN A 495 -0.86 3.58 -9.58
CA ASN A 495 -1.52 3.59 -10.89
C ASN A 495 -3.04 3.59 -10.74
N VAL A 496 -3.71 4.60 -11.28
CA VAL A 496 -5.18 4.70 -11.32
C VAL A 496 -5.67 4.34 -12.71
N ASN A 497 -5.97 3.06 -12.93
CA ASN A 497 -6.40 2.50 -14.23
C ASN A 497 -7.92 2.24 -14.29
N ASP A 498 -8.65 2.45 -13.21
CA ASP A 498 -10.10 2.30 -13.12
C ASP A 498 -10.73 3.55 -12.50
N ALA A 499 -12.00 3.80 -12.83
CA ALA A 499 -12.67 5.00 -12.40
C ALA A 499 -12.98 4.97 -10.89
N VAL A 500 -12.77 6.10 -10.21
CA VAL A 500 -13.04 6.25 -8.77
C VAL A 500 -13.86 7.51 -8.54
N SER A 501 -14.98 7.40 -7.81
CA SER A 501 -15.83 8.57 -7.52
C SER A 501 -16.26 8.62 -6.07
N TRP A 502 -16.15 9.78 -5.43
CA TRP A 502 -16.54 9.95 -4.02
C TRP A 502 -16.98 11.39 -3.73
N SER A 503 -17.67 11.58 -2.59
CA SER A 503 -18.36 12.85 -2.30
C SER A 503 -18.18 13.42 -0.89
N THR A 504 -17.48 12.72 0.01
CA THR A 504 -17.40 13.12 1.43
C THR A 504 -16.00 12.98 2.03
N ASN A 505 -15.44 11.77 2.03
CA ASN A 505 -14.19 11.45 2.73
C ASN A 505 -12.95 11.84 1.89
N THR A 506 -11.78 11.64 2.48
CA THR A 506 -10.47 11.95 1.90
C THR A 506 -9.86 10.72 1.24
N LEU A 507 -9.40 10.86 0.00
CA LEU A 507 -8.47 9.93 -0.62
C LEU A 507 -7.06 10.54 -0.57
N THR A 508 -6.11 9.82 0.02
CA THR A 508 -4.69 10.18 0.04
C THR A 508 -3.91 9.17 -0.78
N LEU A 509 -3.20 9.63 -1.80
CA LEU A 509 -2.26 8.86 -2.60
C LEU A 509 -0.85 9.37 -2.27
N THR A 510 -0.01 8.54 -1.67
CA THR A 510 1.37 8.90 -1.32
C THR A 510 2.31 7.91 -1.99
N ALA A 511 2.93 8.32 -3.08
CA ALA A 511 3.79 7.48 -3.90
C ALA A 511 5.28 7.75 -3.66
N ALA A 512 6.07 6.67 -3.51
CA ALA A 512 7.52 6.79 -3.45
C ALA A 512 8.13 7.34 -4.74
N ARG A 513 7.47 7.17 -5.90
CA ARG A 513 7.87 7.78 -7.18
C ARG A 513 6.73 8.55 -7.83
N ASP A 514 5.95 7.92 -8.71
CA ASP A 514 4.93 8.61 -9.51
C ASP A 514 3.51 8.23 -9.09
N ILE A 515 2.59 9.17 -9.27
CA ILE A 515 1.15 8.89 -9.31
C ILE A 515 0.72 9.00 -10.77
N ASN A 516 0.28 7.89 -11.36
CA ASN A 516 -0.15 7.79 -12.76
C ASN A 516 -1.67 7.71 -12.83
N ILE A 517 -2.32 8.80 -13.29
CA ILE A 517 -3.77 8.88 -13.48
C ILE A 517 -4.10 8.49 -14.93
N ASN A 518 -4.45 7.22 -15.13
CA ASN A 518 -4.74 6.65 -16.45
C ASN A 518 -6.25 6.49 -16.73
N ASN A 519 -7.08 6.84 -15.76
CA ASN A 519 -8.54 6.84 -15.88
C ASN A 519 -9.13 8.03 -15.08
N VAL A 520 -10.45 8.16 -15.07
CA VAL A 520 -11.15 9.30 -14.47
C VAL A 520 -11.31 9.11 -12.96
N MET A 521 -10.85 10.09 -12.19
CA MET A 521 -11.25 10.28 -10.80
C MET A 521 -12.27 11.42 -10.71
N THR A 522 -13.32 11.28 -9.90
CA THR A 522 -14.37 12.30 -9.77
C THR A 522 -14.67 12.61 -8.29
N THR A 523 -14.41 13.85 -7.88
CA THR A 523 -14.68 14.33 -6.52
C THR A 523 -15.85 15.33 -6.51
N THR A 524 -16.79 15.14 -5.59
CA THR A 524 -17.97 16.03 -5.43
C THR A 524 -18.24 16.31 -3.94
N GLY A 525 -19.29 17.09 -3.63
CA GLY A 525 -19.71 17.30 -2.24
C GLY A 525 -18.60 17.91 -1.39
N THR A 526 -18.25 17.25 -0.28
CA THR A 526 -17.19 17.67 0.65
C THR A 526 -15.91 16.83 0.53
N ALA A 527 -15.81 15.99 -0.49
CA ALA A 527 -14.64 15.14 -0.72
C ALA A 527 -13.33 15.94 -0.76
N ALA A 528 -12.25 15.35 -0.25
CA ALA A 528 -10.90 15.87 -0.35
C ALA A 528 -10.00 14.87 -1.09
N LEU A 529 -8.93 15.38 -1.71
CA LEU A 529 -7.91 14.59 -2.40
C LEU A 529 -6.51 15.12 -2.05
N THR A 530 -5.64 14.21 -1.64
CA THR A 530 -4.22 14.50 -1.41
C THR A 530 -3.37 13.61 -2.31
N MET A 531 -2.42 14.18 -3.03
CA MET A 531 -1.47 13.47 -3.88
C MET A 531 -0.04 13.87 -3.52
N ASN A 532 0.76 12.94 -3.02
CA ASN A 532 2.16 13.15 -2.70
C ASN A 532 3.03 12.22 -3.55
N THR A 533 4.11 12.75 -4.11
CA THR A 533 5.03 12.04 -5.02
C THR A 533 6.45 12.20 -4.54
N ALA A 534 7.34 11.29 -4.92
CA ALA A 534 8.73 11.28 -4.49
C ALA A 534 8.90 11.25 -2.95
N THR A 535 7.98 10.61 -2.23
CA THR A 535 7.99 10.59 -0.76
C THR A 535 8.82 9.44 -0.19
N THR A 536 9.49 9.69 0.93
CA THR A 536 10.09 8.64 1.74
C THR A 536 9.02 7.93 2.56
N ASN A 537 9.02 6.60 2.58
CA ASN A 537 8.15 5.80 3.46
C ASN A 537 9.00 4.92 4.39
N GLY A 538 9.00 5.20 5.69
CA GLY A 538 9.87 4.51 6.65
C GLY A 538 11.35 4.62 6.27
N SER A 539 12.00 3.47 6.04
CA SER A 539 13.40 3.41 5.57
C SER A 539 13.57 3.62 4.07
N ASP A 540 12.48 3.63 3.32
CA ASP A 540 12.52 3.62 1.86
C ASP A 540 12.66 5.04 1.31
N ALA A 541 13.68 5.24 0.49
CA ALA A 541 13.96 6.54 -0.11
C ALA A 541 12.93 6.89 -1.19
N GLY A 542 12.45 8.13 -1.19
CA GLY A 542 11.68 8.68 -2.30
C GLY A 542 12.53 8.79 -3.56
N VAL A 543 11.93 8.54 -4.72
CA VAL A 543 12.59 8.66 -6.02
C VAL A 543 12.46 10.10 -6.51
N SER A 544 13.59 10.81 -6.55
CA SER A 544 13.65 12.19 -7.01
C SER A 544 13.05 12.37 -8.41
N GLY A 545 12.24 13.41 -8.59
CA GLY A 545 11.58 13.72 -9.86
C GLY A 545 10.24 13.02 -10.09
N GLY A 546 9.73 12.29 -9.08
CA GLY A 546 8.37 11.78 -9.04
C GLY A 546 7.30 12.87 -9.25
N ARG A 547 6.25 12.55 -10.01
CA ARG A 547 5.21 13.51 -10.43
C ARG A 547 3.81 12.90 -10.47
N VAL A 548 2.81 13.77 -10.44
CA VAL A 548 1.44 13.44 -10.84
C VAL A 548 1.38 13.50 -12.36
N LYS A 549 1.26 12.32 -12.99
CA LYS A 549 1.14 12.16 -14.43
C LYS A 549 -0.30 11.82 -14.79
N VAL A 550 -0.72 12.28 -15.94
CA VAL A 550 -2.03 11.96 -16.51
C VAL A 550 -1.79 11.29 -17.86
N ASP A 551 -2.48 10.18 -18.14
CA ASP A 551 -2.30 9.50 -19.41
C ASP A 551 -2.68 10.41 -20.58
N LEU A 552 -1.74 10.56 -21.52
CA LEU A 552 -1.80 11.46 -22.67
C LEU A 552 -1.32 10.68 -23.90
N ASP A 553 -2.15 10.68 -24.94
CA ASP A 553 -1.75 10.24 -26.27
C ASP A 553 -1.85 11.37 -27.29
N SER A 554 -1.59 11.08 -28.57
CA SER A 554 -1.60 12.07 -29.65
C SER A 554 -2.96 12.74 -29.87
N ASN A 555 -4.06 12.19 -29.35
CA ASN A 555 -5.42 12.72 -29.47
C ASN A 555 -5.86 13.51 -28.22
N GLY A 556 -5.12 13.44 -27.11
CA GLY A 556 -5.44 14.13 -25.87
C GLY A 556 -5.38 13.23 -24.64
N PHE A 557 -5.97 13.69 -23.53
CA PHE A 557 -5.92 12.99 -22.25
C PHE A 557 -6.91 11.83 -22.17
N ASN A 558 -6.43 10.69 -21.70
CA ASN A 558 -7.24 9.50 -21.39
C ASN A 558 -7.61 9.43 -19.89
N GLY A 559 -6.70 9.88 -19.02
CA GLY A 559 -6.96 10.08 -17.59
C GLY A 559 -7.33 11.53 -17.27
N ARG A 560 -8.01 11.76 -16.15
CA ARG A 560 -8.23 13.12 -15.59
C ARG A 560 -8.78 13.09 -14.16
N VAL A 561 -8.76 14.23 -13.49
CA VAL A 561 -9.37 14.44 -12.16
C VAL A 561 -10.47 15.48 -12.21
N ASP A 562 -11.72 15.04 -12.38
CA ASP A 562 -12.90 15.91 -12.31
C ASP A 562 -13.11 16.34 -10.84
N TYR A 563 -12.84 17.62 -10.52
CA TYR A 563 -12.87 18.14 -9.15
C TYR A 563 -13.88 19.27 -8.97
N SER A 564 -15.05 18.93 -8.41
CA SER A 564 -16.10 19.91 -8.06
C SER A 564 -16.43 19.92 -6.57
N ALA A 565 -15.63 19.25 -5.74
CA ALA A 565 -15.83 19.20 -4.30
C ALA A 565 -15.45 20.52 -3.62
N SER A 566 -16.04 20.77 -2.45
CA SER A 566 -15.68 21.89 -1.57
C SER A 566 -14.53 21.56 -0.62
N GLY A 567 -14.10 20.30 -0.55
CA GLY A 567 -12.91 19.90 0.21
C GLY A 567 -11.63 20.37 -0.49
N ASN A 568 -10.49 20.23 0.20
CA ASN A 568 -9.21 20.67 -0.33
C ASN A 568 -8.58 19.64 -1.27
N LEU A 569 -7.95 20.15 -2.33
CA LEU A 569 -7.03 19.39 -3.17
C LEU A 569 -5.59 19.79 -2.81
N THR A 570 -4.82 18.83 -2.33
CA THR A 570 -3.42 19.03 -1.93
C THR A 570 -2.50 18.22 -2.83
N ILE A 571 -1.44 18.84 -3.36
CA ILE A 571 -0.38 18.14 -4.09
C ILE A 571 0.96 18.49 -3.46
N ASN A 572 1.71 17.49 -3.02
CA ASN A 572 3.03 17.64 -2.38
C ASN A 572 3.01 18.68 -1.24
N GLY A 573 2.01 18.59 -0.36
CA GLY A 573 1.83 19.49 0.78
C GLY A 573 1.27 20.88 0.47
N ASN A 574 1.12 21.26 -0.81
CA ASN A 574 0.54 22.55 -1.19
C ASN A 574 -0.95 22.41 -1.48
N VAL A 575 -1.77 23.24 -0.82
CA VAL A 575 -3.20 23.37 -1.15
C VAL A 575 -3.33 24.11 -2.47
N HIS A 576 -4.01 23.50 -3.44
CA HIS A 576 -4.22 24.08 -4.76
C HIS A 576 -5.58 24.76 -4.86
N THR A 577 -5.61 25.90 -5.52
CA THR A 577 -6.85 26.55 -5.93
C THR A 577 -7.39 25.86 -7.18
N VAL A 578 -8.61 25.34 -7.07
CA VAL A 578 -9.29 24.62 -8.16
C VAL A 578 -10.03 25.60 -9.05
N ILE A 579 -9.62 25.67 -10.31
CA ILE A 579 -10.19 26.52 -11.35
C ILE A 579 -11.21 25.70 -12.14
N ASN A 580 -12.48 26.10 -12.03
CA ASN A 580 -13.61 25.47 -12.72
C ASN A 580 -14.33 26.42 -13.67
N SER A 581 -13.82 27.63 -13.87
CA SER A 581 -14.46 28.61 -14.73
C SER A 581 -13.45 29.52 -15.43
N LEU A 582 -13.85 30.06 -16.58
CA LEU A 582 -13.07 31.02 -17.37
C LEU A 582 -12.83 32.34 -16.62
N GLY A 583 -13.80 32.78 -15.83
CA GLY A 583 -13.81 34.11 -15.22
C GLY A 583 -14.46 35.19 -16.09
N ALA A 584 -14.47 36.42 -15.59
CA ALA A 584 -14.89 37.61 -16.34
C ALA A 584 -13.68 38.31 -16.98
N GLU A 585 -13.93 39.14 -17.99
CA GLU A 585 -12.93 40.01 -18.58
C GLU A 585 -12.23 40.86 -17.49
N GLY A 586 -10.90 40.78 -17.42
CA GLY A 586 -10.10 41.50 -16.43
C GLY A 586 -10.19 40.96 -15.00
N SER A 587 -10.69 39.73 -14.80
CA SER A 587 -10.65 39.09 -13.48
C SER A 587 -9.22 39.01 -12.93
N ALA A 588 -9.10 39.21 -11.62
CA ALA A 588 -7.85 39.08 -10.85
C ALA A 588 -8.13 38.46 -9.47
N THR A 589 -9.11 37.54 -9.42
CA THR A 589 -9.65 36.94 -8.17
C THR A 589 -8.79 35.82 -7.61
N GLY A 590 -7.93 35.21 -8.43
CA GLY A 590 -7.23 33.96 -8.13
C GLY A 590 -8.14 32.72 -8.15
N THR A 591 -9.43 32.81 -8.50
CA THR A 591 -10.38 31.68 -8.39
C THR A 591 -11.00 31.23 -9.72
N ASP A 592 -10.60 31.87 -10.81
CA ASP A 592 -11.00 31.55 -12.18
C ASP A 592 -9.79 31.70 -13.13
N LEU A 593 -9.90 31.21 -14.37
CA LEU A 593 -8.76 31.13 -15.30
C LEU A 593 -8.12 32.49 -15.58
N GLN A 594 -8.93 33.51 -15.94
CA GLN A 594 -8.43 34.88 -16.13
C GLN A 594 -7.91 35.46 -14.80
N GLY A 595 -8.55 35.11 -13.69
CA GLY A 595 -8.28 35.56 -12.33
C GLY A 595 -6.94 35.14 -11.75
N ILE A 596 -6.26 34.14 -12.33
CA ILE A 596 -4.89 33.74 -11.96
C ILE A 596 -3.94 34.95 -11.95
N ASP A 597 -4.21 35.97 -12.77
CA ASP A 597 -3.46 37.23 -12.82
C ASP A 597 -3.39 37.97 -11.46
N GLY A 598 -4.32 37.68 -10.54
CA GLY A 598 -4.34 38.23 -9.18
C GLY A 598 -3.30 37.65 -8.22
N ASP A 599 -2.81 36.42 -8.47
CA ASP A 599 -1.75 35.78 -7.68
C ASP A 599 -0.90 34.83 -8.55
N LEU A 600 0.12 35.39 -9.18
CA LEU A 600 1.02 34.69 -10.10
C LEU A 600 1.98 33.69 -9.43
N ALA A 601 2.05 33.67 -8.10
CA ALA A 601 2.84 32.73 -7.32
C ALA A 601 2.00 31.54 -6.80
N GLY A 602 0.68 31.57 -7.03
CA GLY A 602 -0.25 30.56 -6.52
C GLY A 602 -0.09 29.16 -7.13
N TYR A 603 -0.74 28.21 -6.46
CA TYR A 603 -0.85 26.81 -6.90
C TYR A 603 -2.24 26.58 -7.50
N TYR A 604 -2.30 26.29 -8.78
CA TYR A 604 -3.55 26.20 -9.53
C TYR A 604 -3.70 24.84 -10.18
N VAL A 605 -4.93 24.35 -10.18
CA VAL A 605 -5.34 23.19 -10.96
C VAL A 605 -6.61 23.46 -11.72
N LEU A 606 -6.81 22.81 -12.86
CA LEU A 606 -8.15 22.73 -13.45
C LEU A 606 -8.93 21.59 -12.78
N GLY A 607 -10.17 21.86 -12.36
CA GLY A 607 -11.11 20.83 -11.88
C GLY A 607 -12.11 20.37 -12.94
N SER A 608 -12.14 21.06 -14.08
CA SER A 608 -13.01 20.78 -15.22
C SER A 608 -12.43 21.40 -16.50
N ASN A 609 -12.96 20.98 -17.65
CA ASN A 609 -12.67 21.63 -18.92
C ASN A 609 -13.23 23.06 -18.92
N ILE A 610 -12.48 23.99 -19.50
CA ILE A 610 -12.87 25.39 -19.62
C ILE A 610 -13.21 25.71 -21.08
N ASP A 611 -14.38 26.29 -21.30
CA ASP A 611 -14.74 26.92 -22.58
C ASP A 611 -14.34 28.40 -22.54
N ALA A 612 -13.35 28.76 -23.35
CA ALA A 612 -12.79 30.10 -23.50
C ALA A 612 -13.34 30.85 -24.73
N SER A 613 -14.32 30.33 -25.45
CA SER A 613 -14.85 30.95 -26.68
C SER A 613 -15.39 32.37 -26.49
N ALA A 614 -15.86 32.69 -25.28
CA ALA A 614 -16.31 34.04 -24.90
C ALA A 614 -15.20 35.10 -25.01
N THR A 615 -13.92 34.69 -24.99
CA THR A 615 -12.77 35.59 -25.03
C THR A 615 -12.69 36.38 -26.34
N THR A 616 -13.27 35.90 -27.44
CA THR A 616 -13.36 36.62 -28.72
C THR A 616 -13.95 38.03 -28.61
N GLY A 617 -14.87 38.26 -27.67
CA GLY A 617 -15.48 39.57 -27.41
C GLY A 617 -14.76 40.44 -26.39
N TRP A 618 -13.73 39.92 -25.70
CA TRP A 618 -13.05 40.61 -24.60
C TRP A 618 -12.04 41.63 -25.12
N ASN A 619 -11.72 42.61 -24.26
CA ASN A 619 -10.68 43.62 -24.47
C ASN A 619 -10.85 44.36 -25.80
N ALA A 620 -12.08 44.77 -26.09
CA ALA A 620 -12.47 45.40 -27.36
C ALA A 620 -12.14 44.55 -28.61
N GLY A 621 -12.27 43.22 -28.50
CA GLY A 621 -11.98 42.27 -29.56
C GLY A 621 -10.53 41.78 -29.60
N ALA A 622 -9.68 42.21 -28.67
CA ALA A 622 -8.29 41.76 -28.57
C ALA A 622 -8.13 40.40 -27.83
N GLY A 623 -9.23 39.81 -27.37
CA GLY A 623 -9.21 38.47 -26.80
C GLY A 623 -8.94 38.40 -25.30
N PHE A 624 -8.61 37.20 -24.83
CA PHE A 624 -8.14 36.92 -23.48
C PHE A 624 -6.93 37.82 -23.15
N ASN A 625 -6.82 38.26 -21.90
CA ASN A 625 -5.63 38.98 -21.46
C ASN A 625 -4.61 37.94 -20.95
N PRO A 626 -3.47 37.72 -21.63
CA PRO A 626 -2.46 36.77 -21.17
C PRO A 626 -2.19 36.89 -19.68
N ILE A 627 -2.14 35.77 -18.96
CA ILE A 627 -1.77 35.74 -17.53
C ILE A 627 -0.34 36.28 -17.44
N GLY A 628 -0.19 37.45 -16.81
CA GLY A 628 0.87 38.40 -17.17
C GLY A 628 1.65 39.00 -15.99
N GLY A 629 2.80 39.60 -16.27
CA GLY A 629 3.79 40.07 -15.28
C GLY A 629 4.99 39.12 -15.23
N THR A 630 4.87 38.02 -14.49
CA THR A 630 5.77 36.84 -14.46
C THR A 630 5.11 35.75 -13.62
N PHE A 631 4.73 34.62 -14.22
CA PHE A 631 4.16 33.48 -13.49
C PHE A 631 5.26 32.63 -12.84
N THR A 632 5.28 32.59 -11.51
CA THR A 632 6.25 31.85 -10.68
C THR A 632 5.62 30.69 -9.91
N GLY A 633 4.30 30.48 -10.06
CA GLY A 633 3.54 29.45 -9.36
C GLY A 633 3.58 28.09 -10.03
N GLN A 634 2.56 27.27 -9.75
CA GLN A 634 2.33 25.98 -10.43
C GLN A 634 0.96 25.96 -11.07
N PHE A 635 0.88 25.43 -12.28
CA PHE A 635 -0.39 25.22 -12.99
C PHE A 635 -0.47 23.79 -13.50
N ASN A 636 -1.44 23.01 -13.02
CA ASN A 636 -1.63 21.62 -13.43
C ASN A 636 -3.05 21.43 -13.97
N GLY A 637 -3.17 21.12 -15.26
CA GLY A 637 -4.48 20.92 -15.88
C GLY A 637 -5.18 19.63 -15.44
N LEU A 638 -4.50 18.71 -14.73
CA LEU A 638 -5.05 17.43 -14.27
C LEU A 638 -5.82 16.65 -15.36
N GLY A 639 -5.40 16.77 -16.63
CA GLY A 639 -6.04 16.11 -17.76
C GLY A 639 -7.18 16.91 -18.40
N HIS A 640 -7.37 18.17 -18.01
CA HIS A 640 -8.38 19.05 -18.58
C HIS A 640 -7.87 19.91 -19.72
N THR A 641 -8.85 20.41 -20.48
CA THR A 641 -8.62 21.26 -21.65
C THR A 641 -9.19 22.66 -21.46
N ILE A 642 -8.56 23.63 -22.10
CA ILE A 642 -9.09 24.97 -22.32
C ILE A 642 -9.37 25.08 -23.81
N SER A 643 -10.64 25.24 -24.18
CA SER A 643 -11.09 25.20 -25.57
C SER A 643 -11.49 26.59 -26.09
N GLY A 644 -11.20 26.90 -27.35
CA GLY A 644 -11.63 28.15 -27.98
C GLY A 644 -10.95 29.41 -27.45
N LEU A 645 -9.72 29.28 -26.94
CA LEU A 645 -8.94 30.43 -26.46
C LEU A 645 -8.61 31.37 -27.63
N TYR A 646 -9.06 32.62 -27.55
CA TYR A 646 -8.78 33.65 -28.55
C TYR A 646 -7.91 34.76 -27.95
N ILE A 647 -6.78 35.08 -28.59
CA ILE A 647 -5.90 36.20 -28.23
C ILE A 647 -5.47 36.91 -29.51
N ASP A 648 -5.81 38.18 -29.69
CA ASP A 648 -5.42 38.96 -30.87
C ASP A 648 -4.65 40.21 -30.48
N ARG A 649 -3.32 40.07 -30.41
CA ARG A 649 -2.39 41.10 -29.92
C ARG A 649 -1.20 41.27 -30.86
N PRO A 650 -1.44 41.64 -32.13
CA PRO A 650 -0.37 41.85 -33.10
C PRO A 650 0.65 42.88 -32.60
N GLY A 651 1.93 42.64 -32.87
CA GLY A 651 3.07 43.46 -32.44
C GLY A 651 3.36 43.45 -30.94
N SER A 652 2.58 42.73 -30.12
CA SER A 652 2.82 42.59 -28.68
C SER A 652 3.74 41.40 -28.40
N SER A 653 4.63 41.53 -27.42
CA SER A 653 5.56 40.46 -27.07
C SER A 653 4.99 39.49 -26.03
N TYR A 654 5.52 38.27 -26.00
CA TYR A 654 5.24 37.25 -24.98
C TYR A 654 3.76 36.90 -24.92
N ILE A 655 3.17 36.56 -26.08
CA ILE A 655 1.75 36.21 -26.16
C ILE A 655 1.58 34.71 -26.00
N GLY A 656 0.63 34.33 -25.15
CA GLY A 656 0.16 32.98 -24.87
C GLY A 656 -0.85 33.01 -23.74
N LEU A 657 -1.38 31.85 -23.34
CA LEU A 657 -2.18 31.79 -22.11
C LEU A 657 -1.39 32.38 -20.93
N PHE A 658 -0.13 31.99 -20.81
CA PHE A 658 0.86 32.63 -19.93
C PHE A 658 1.80 33.49 -20.75
N SER A 659 1.98 34.75 -20.34
CA SER A 659 2.90 35.65 -21.03
C SER A 659 4.36 35.25 -20.79
N LEU A 660 4.79 35.27 -19.53
CA LEU A 660 6.14 34.92 -19.09
C LEU A 660 6.05 33.95 -17.90
N ALA A 661 6.65 32.77 -18.03
CA ALA A 661 6.83 31.80 -16.96
C ALA A 661 8.27 31.88 -16.42
N ASN A 662 8.44 31.89 -15.10
CA ASN A 662 9.76 31.92 -14.47
C ASN A 662 9.85 31.00 -13.26
N SER A 663 10.83 30.08 -13.23
CA SER A 663 11.02 29.15 -12.10
C SER A 663 9.74 28.41 -11.69
N SER A 664 8.87 28.12 -12.65
CA SER A 664 7.52 27.59 -12.46
C SER A 664 7.32 26.23 -13.13
N SER A 665 6.19 25.58 -12.82
CA SER A 665 5.77 24.35 -13.49
C SER A 665 4.39 24.51 -14.11
N ILE A 666 4.25 24.05 -15.36
CA ILE A 666 2.99 24.08 -16.12
C ILE A 666 2.82 22.72 -16.78
N GLY A 667 1.78 21.96 -16.45
CA GLY A 667 1.65 20.62 -17.03
C GLY A 667 0.25 20.05 -17.04
N ASN A 668 0.11 18.92 -17.72
CA ASN A 668 -1.15 18.16 -17.84
C ASN A 668 -2.33 19.02 -18.35
N VAL A 669 -2.08 19.97 -19.26
CA VAL A 669 -3.11 20.84 -19.84
C VAL A 669 -3.12 20.79 -21.37
N GLY A 670 -4.30 20.75 -21.95
CA GLY A 670 -4.50 20.86 -23.39
C GLY A 670 -5.16 22.18 -23.76
N ILE A 671 -4.59 22.92 -24.71
CA ILE A 671 -5.24 24.10 -25.29
C ILE A 671 -5.82 23.70 -26.66
N VAL A 672 -7.14 23.69 -26.77
CA VAL A 672 -7.84 23.09 -27.91
C VAL A 672 -8.53 24.17 -28.74
N ASN A 673 -8.38 24.12 -30.06
CA ASN A 673 -8.96 25.10 -30.99
C ASN A 673 -8.65 26.55 -30.60
N ALA A 674 -7.39 26.83 -30.30
CA ALA A 674 -6.96 28.21 -30.02
C ALA A 674 -6.77 29.01 -31.31
N ASP A 675 -6.96 30.31 -31.23
CA ASP A 675 -6.62 31.28 -32.27
C ASP A 675 -5.82 32.41 -31.63
N VAL A 676 -4.50 32.39 -31.87
CA VAL A 676 -3.55 33.27 -31.20
C VAL A 676 -2.78 34.10 -32.22
N SER A 677 -2.85 35.42 -32.08
CA SER A 677 -2.13 36.40 -32.86
C SER A 677 -1.21 37.21 -31.93
N GLY A 678 0.09 37.23 -32.24
CA GLY A 678 1.12 37.84 -31.38
C GLY A 678 2.41 38.18 -32.12
N GLY A 679 3.23 39.03 -31.51
CA GLY A 679 4.53 39.45 -32.00
C GLY A 679 5.68 38.63 -31.40
N PHE A 680 6.71 39.32 -30.89
CA PHE A 680 7.94 38.70 -30.35
C PHE A 680 7.66 37.61 -29.31
N SER A 681 8.20 36.40 -29.55
CA SER A 681 8.15 35.27 -28.62
C SER A 681 6.73 34.88 -28.22
N SER A 682 5.92 34.50 -29.20
CA SER A 682 4.53 34.10 -28.96
C SER A 682 4.32 32.59 -29.14
N GLY A 683 3.49 31.99 -28.29
CA GLY A 683 3.06 30.60 -28.39
C GLY A 683 1.71 30.39 -27.69
N ILE A 684 0.97 29.34 -28.04
CA ILE A 684 -0.41 29.18 -27.54
C ILE A 684 -0.44 29.04 -26.01
N LEU A 685 0.45 28.22 -25.43
CA LEU A 685 0.48 27.98 -23.99
C LEU A 685 1.32 29.03 -23.26
N VAL A 686 2.57 29.24 -23.71
CA VAL A 686 3.49 30.19 -23.07
C VAL A 686 4.21 31.04 -24.10
N GLY A 687 4.24 32.36 -23.90
CA GLY A 687 5.08 33.25 -24.69
C GLY A 687 6.57 32.97 -24.47
N ARG A 688 7.04 33.08 -23.22
CA ARG A 688 8.44 32.83 -22.86
C ARG A 688 8.62 32.10 -21.52
N ASN A 689 9.52 31.13 -21.50
CA ASN A 689 10.04 30.48 -20.30
C ASN A 689 11.41 31.05 -19.92
N GLU A 690 11.63 31.26 -18.62
CA GLU A 690 12.89 31.73 -18.05
C GLU A 690 13.25 31.00 -16.76
N ASN A 691 14.52 30.66 -16.58
CA ASN A 691 15.08 30.10 -15.34
C ASN A 691 14.37 28.80 -14.89
N SER A 692 14.75 27.67 -15.48
CA SER A 692 14.34 26.34 -15.02
C SER A 692 12.82 26.10 -14.98
N VAL A 693 12.06 26.65 -15.93
CA VAL A 693 10.64 26.31 -16.08
C VAL A 693 10.50 24.87 -16.55
N LEU A 694 9.51 24.16 -16.02
CA LEU A 694 9.14 22.82 -16.47
C LEU A 694 7.76 22.85 -17.14
N ILE A 695 7.72 22.61 -18.45
CA ILE A 695 6.49 22.29 -19.19
C ILE A 695 6.45 20.80 -19.47
N TYR A 696 5.36 20.13 -19.09
CA TYR A 696 5.24 18.69 -19.26
C TYR A 696 3.83 18.22 -19.54
N ASN A 697 3.69 17.19 -20.37
CA ASN A 697 2.40 16.53 -20.62
C ASN A 697 1.31 17.51 -21.09
N SER A 698 1.70 18.47 -21.94
CA SER A 698 0.84 19.55 -22.38
C SER A 698 0.79 19.63 -23.89
N TYR A 699 -0.34 20.08 -24.44
CA TYR A 699 -0.48 20.20 -25.88
C TYR A 699 -1.30 21.39 -26.34
N SER A 700 -1.13 21.76 -27.61
CA SER A 700 -1.92 22.79 -28.28
C SER A 700 -2.46 22.32 -29.64
N THR A 701 -3.61 22.87 -30.02
CA THR A 701 -4.23 22.73 -31.36
C THR A 701 -4.86 24.08 -31.75
N GLY A 702 -5.09 24.29 -33.05
CA GLY A 702 -5.67 25.53 -33.59
C GLY A 702 -4.67 26.29 -34.45
N ASP A 703 -4.75 27.61 -34.47
CA ASP A 703 -3.96 28.48 -35.33
C ASP A 703 -3.12 29.47 -34.53
N ILE A 704 -1.90 29.73 -35.01
CA ILE A 704 -1.06 30.83 -34.52
C ILE A 704 -0.60 31.73 -35.67
N SER A 705 -0.88 33.02 -35.54
CA SER A 705 -0.48 34.09 -36.46
C SER A 705 0.61 34.95 -35.85
N LEU A 706 1.75 35.08 -36.54
CA LEU A 706 2.94 35.79 -36.02
C LEU A 706 3.32 36.96 -36.92
N ASP A 707 3.52 38.14 -36.33
CA ASP A 707 3.83 39.37 -37.08
C ASP A 707 5.15 40.07 -36.70
N ASP A 708 5.86 39.58 -35.68
CA ASP A 708 7.19 40.04 -35.23
C ASP A 708 8.08 38.83 -34.81
N ASN A 709 9.22 39.09 -34.15
CA ASN A 709 10.35 38.19 -33.85
C ASN A 709 9.99 36.88 -33.11
N GLY A 710 9.42 35.95 -33.86
CA GLY A 710 9.46 34.53 -33.61
C GLY A 710 8.41 34.00 -32.65
N GLY A 711 8.16 32.70 -32.76
CA GLY A 711 7.14 32.00 -32.00
C GLY A 711 7.06 30.53 -32.32
N GLY A 712 6.23 29.82 -31.56
CA GLY A 712 5.96 28.42 -31.83
C GLY A 712 4.58 27.96 -31.37
N GLY A 713 4.15 26.80 -31.88
CA GLY A 713 2.77 26.33 -31.69
C GLY A 713 2.40 26.10 -30.22
N LEU A 714 3.35 25.76 -29.36
CA LEU A 714 3.13 25.62 -27.92
C LEU A 714 3.84 26.72 -27.11
N VAL A 715 5.11 26.98 -27.41
CA VAL A 715 5.96 27.91 -26.66
C VAL A 715 6.69 28.85 -27.62
N GLY A 716 6.67 30.15 -27.33
CA GLY A 716 7.45 31.12 -28.11
C GLY A 716 8.96 30.96 -27.92
N GLN A 717 9.44 31.08 -26.68
CA GLN A 717 10.86 30.90 -26.33
C GLN A 717 11.07 30.06 -25.06
N ASN A 718 12.02 29.13 -25.11
CA ASN A 718 12.45 28.28 -24.01
C ASN A 718 13.90 28.60 -23.62
N ARG A 719 14.14 29.19 -22.43
CA ARG A 719 15.45 29.75 -22.06
C ARG A 719 15.90 29.42 -20.64
N ASN A 720 17.21 29.51 -20.43
CA ASN A 720 17.91 29.35 -19.14
C ASN A 720 17.55 28.04 -18.42
N SER A 721 18.04 26.92 -18.94
CA SER A 721 17.84 25.59 -18.35
C SER A 721 16.38 25.15 -18.21
N SER A 722 15.47 25.76 -18.97
CA SER A 722 14.06 25.37 -18.97
C SER A 722 13.84 24.09 -19.80
N THR A 723 12.85 23.28 -19.42
CA THR A 723 12.58 21.98 -20.01
C THR A 723 11.15 21.89 -20.51
N ILE A 724 11.00 21.45 -21.77
CA ILE A 724 9.74 21.03 -22.36
C ILE A 724 9.84 19.52 -22.62
N THR A 725 8.90 18.76 -22.07
CA THR A 725 8.94 17.29 -22.15
C THR A 725 7.57 16.66 -22.33
N ASN A 726 7.46 15.53 -23.05
CA ASN A 726 6.18 14.84 -23.29
C ASN A 726 5.07 15.79 -23.75
N SER A 727 5.40 16.73 -24.64
CA SER A 727 4.48 17.81 -25.02
C SER A 727 4.42 17.93 -26.54
N PHE A 728 3.29 18.37 -27.07
CA PHE A 728 3.13 18.43 -28.53
C PHE A 728 2.26 19.58 -29.02
N SER A 729 2.38 19.88 -30.32
CA SER A 729 1.51 20.84 -30.98
C SER A 729 0.98 20.29 -32.31
N HIS A 730 -0.34 20.37 -32.46
CA HIS A 730 -1.05 20.21 -33.74
C HIS A 730 -1.44 21.57 -34.33
N ALA A 731 -0.88 22.68 -33.82
CA ALA A 731 -1.27 24.01 -34.27
C ALA A 731 -0.62 24.35 -35.62
N ASP A 732 -1.41 24.92 -36.53
CA ASP A 732 -0.92 25.45 -37.79
C ASP A 732 -0.32 26.84 -37.56
N ILE A 733 0.87 27.07 -38.11
CA ILE A 733 1.60 28.33 -37.95
C ILE A 733 1.55 29.11 -39.26
N ASN A 734 1.06 30.35 -39.17
CA ASN A 734 0.99 31.28 -40.29
C ASN A 734 1.80 32.54 -39.97
N ASN A 735 2.95 32.71 -40.63
CA ASN A 735 3.77 33.92 -40.53
C ASN A 735 3.93 34.57 -41.91
N SER A 736 3.53 35.85 -42.02
CA SER A 736 3.63 36.60 -43.28
C SER A 736 4.80 37.58 -43.34
N SER A 737 5.56 37.70 -42.25
CA SER A 737 6.56 38.74 -42.04
C SER A 737 8.01 38.17 -42.23
N LEU A 738 9.03 39.03 -42.40
CA LEU A 738 10.42 38.61 -42.73
C LEU A 738 11.40 38.70 -41.53
N ASN A 739 12.40 37.80 -41.47
CA ASN A 739 13.54 37.77 -40.52
C ASN A 739 13.24 37.41 -39.05
N PHE A 740 12.44 36.39 -38.81
CA PHE A 740 12.01 35.90 -37.49
C PHE A 740 12.49 34.48 -37.21
N VAL A 741 12.02 33.86 -36.11
CA VAL A 741 12.39 32.48 -35.72
C VAL A 741 11.12 31.68 -35.45
N ILE A 742 10.84 30.67 -36.26
CA ILE A 742 9.53 29.99 -36.24
C ILE A 742 9.71 28.50 -36.04
N GLY A 743 9.04 27.92 -35.06
CA GLY A 743 9.06 26.48 -34.84
C GLY A 743 7.68 25.88 -34.60
N GLY A 744 7.38 24.72 -35.18
CA GLY A 744 6.07 24.06 -35.01
C GLY A 744 5.68 23.83 -33.55
N LEU A 745 6.64 23.54 -32.66
CA LEU A 745 6.41 23.44 -31.22
C LEU A 745 6.98 24.63 -30.45
N VAL A 746 8.25 24.96 -30.70
CA VAL A 746 9.00 25.98 -29.97
C VAL A 746 9.67 26.95 -30.94
N GLY A 747 9.49 28.26 -30.79
CA GLY A 747 10.23 29.24 -31.59
C GLY A 747 11.74 29.12 -31.39
N SER A 748 12.23 29.52 -30.22
CA SER A 748 13.65 29.35 -29.85
C SER A 748 13.86 28.49 -28.61
N ASN A 749 14.86 27.60 -28.63
CA ASN A 749 15.35 26.84 -27.49
C ASN A 749 16.81 27.22 -27.22
N GLU A 750 17.10 27.85 -26.08
CA GLU A 750 18.38 28.51 -25.85
C GLU A 750 18.91 28.33 -24.42
N LEU A 751 20.21 28.57 -24.23
CA LEU A 751 20.84 28.72 -22.91
C LEU A 751 20.65 27.47 -22.03
N SER A 752 21.19 26.35 -22.51
CA SER A 752 21.13 25.03 -21.84
C SER A 752 19.71 24.47 -21.66
N SER A 753 18.72 24.99 -22.38
CA SER A 753 17.34 24.52 -22.32
C SER A 753 17.12 23.24 -23.14
N THR A 754 16.11 22.45 -22.76
CA THR A 754 15.87 21.12 -23.32
C THR A 754 14.46 20.97 -23.88
N VAL A 755 14.35 20.39 -25.08
CA VAL A 755 13.10 19.84 -25.64
C VAL A 755 13.28 18.33 -25.78
N SER A 756 12.39 17.55 -25.16
CA SER A 756 12.51 16.08 -25.12
C SER A 756 11.18 15.37 -25.27
N TYR A 757 11.14 14.18 -25.88
CA TYR A 757 9.90 13.38 -26.01
C TYR A 757 8.72 14.19 -26.53
N SER A 758 8.98 15.13 -27.44
CA SER A 758 8.01 16.14 -27.84
C SER A 758 7.88 16.17 -29.36
N PHE A 759 6.72 16.59 -29.86
CA PHE A 759 6.49 16.57 -31.29
C PHE A 759 5.59 17.68 -31.83
N ALA A 760 5.69 17.91 -33.14
CA ALA A 760 4.83 18.83 -33.87
C ALA A 760 4.29 18.19 -35.16
N THR A 761 3.02 18.45 -35.44
CA THR A 761 2.29 17.86 -36.58
C THR A 761 1.59 18.92 -37.43
N GLY A 762 1.38 20.14 -36.91
CA GLY A 762 0.80 21.25 -37.66
C GLY A 762 1.72 21.77 -38.77
N VAL A 763 1.12 22.36 -39.80
CA VAL A 763 1.85 22.93 -40.96
C VAL A 763 2.49 24.24 -40.55
N VAL A 764 3.75 24.44 -40.95
CA VAL A 764 4.47 25.69 -40.73
C VAL A 764 4.59 26.44 -42.05
N THR A 765 3.82 27.53 -42.20
CA THR A 765 3.86 28.43 -43.36
C THR A 765 4.50 29.75 -42.96
N SER A 766 5.64 30.12 -43.55
CA SER A 766 6.43 31.27 -43.09
C SER A 766 7.23 31.99 -44.16
N ASN A 767 7.21 33.32 -44.19
CA ASN A 767 8.13 34.08 -45.06
C ASN A 767 9.51 34.35 -44.41
N SER A 768 9.73 33.79 -43.22
CA SER A 768 10.86 34.08 -42.34
C SER A 768 12.10 33.24 -42.61
N ASP A 769 13.24 33.70 -42.07
CA ASP A 769 14.42 32.87 -41.80
C ASP A 769 14.16 31.94 -40.58
N PHE A 770 15.08 31.00 -40.33
CA PHE A 770 15.13 30.15 -39.13
C PHE A 770 13.81 29.43 -38.82
N VAL A 771 13.34 28.65 -39.80
CA VAL A 771 12.06 27.94 -39.70
C VAL A 771 12.31 26.44 -39.51
N GLY A 772 11.75 25.88 -38.45
CA GLY A 772 11.79 24.45 -38.16
C GLY A 772 10.41 23.84 -37.99
N GLY A 773 10.23 22.60 -38.42
CA GLY A 773 8.99 21.87 -38.15
C GLY A 773 8.76 21.58 -36.65
N LEU A 774 9.82 21.53 -35.83
CA LEU A 774 9.71 21.43 -34.36
C LEU A 774 10.24 22.69 -33.66
N VAL A 775 11.49 23.06 -33.94
CA VAL A 775 12.19 24.19 -33.29
C VAL A 775 12.75 25.15 -34.33
N GLY A 776 12.46 26.44 -34.24
CA GLY A 776 13.03 27.42 -35.18
C GLY A 776 14.55 27.57 -35.01
N SER A 777 14.99 27.90 -33.80
CA SER A 777 16.40 28.02 -33.42
C SER A 777 16.72 27.23 -32.16
N ASN A 778 17.77 26.41 -32.20
CA ASN A 778 18.30 25.65 -31.07
C ASN A 778 19.74 26.12 -30.81
N SER A 779 20.00 26.81 -29.70
CA SER A 779 21.29 27.49 -29.53
C SER A 779 21.87 27.50 -28.11
N THR A 780 23.16 27.79 -28.00
CA THR A 780 23.85 28.07 -26.73
C THR A 780 23.69 26.93 -25.71
N SER A 781 24.26 25.78 -26.05
CA SER A 781 24.23 24.53 -25.27
C SER A 781 22.85 23.91 -25.10
N ALA A 782 21.85 24.36 -25.86
CA ALA A 782 20.52 23.78 -25.84
C ALA A 782 20.48 22.38 -26.47
N THR A 783 19.47 21.59 -26.09
CA THR A 783 19.33 20.19 -26.50
C THR A 783 17.92 19.91 -27.03
N VAL A 784 17.86 19.21 -28.17
CA VAL A 784 16.65 18.55 -28.68
C VAL A 784 16.91 17.07 -28.76
N THR A 785 16.08 16.25 -28.10
CA THR A 785 16.28 14.81 -28.03
C THR A 785 14.98 14.02 -28.06
N ASN A 786 14.97 12.81 -28.61
CA ASN A 786 13.79 11.93 -28.64
C ASN A 786 12.52 12.65 -29.15
N SER A 787 12.68 13.55 -30.11
CA SER A 787 11.61 14.48 -30.53
C SER A 787 11.45 14.46 -32.04
N TYR A 788 10.28 14.81 -32.53
CA TYR A 788 10.01 14.68 -33.96
C TYR A 788 9.04 15.69 -34.55
N ALA A 789 9.13 15.89 -35.86
CA ALA A 789 8.20 16.72 -36.63
C ALA A 789 7.61 15.92 -37.80
N THR A 790 6.31 16.06 -38.01
CA THR A 790 5.60 15.43 -39.13
C THR A 790 4.84 16.44 -40.00
N GLY A 791 4.64 17.66 -39.51
CA GLY A 791 4.02 18.74 -40.28
C GLY A 791 4.93 19.24 -41.39
N ASN A 792 4.33 19.63 -42.52
CA ASN A 792 5.06 20.19 -43.65
C ASN A 792 5.58 21.60 -43.31
N VAL A 793 6.76 21.93 -43.84
CA VAL A 793 7.38 23.25 -43.71
C VAL A 793 7.39 23.92 -45.08
N VAL A 794 6.63 25.01 -45.22
CA VAL A 794 6.54 25.82 -46.44
C VAL A 794 7.06 27.21 -46.12
N ALA A 795 8.24 27.56 -46.63
CA ALA A 795 8.86 28.83 -46.30
C ALA A 795 9.41 29.60 -47.50
N SER A 796 9.74 30.88 -47.33
CA SER A 796 10.44 31.66 -48.37
C SER A 796 11.79 32.23 -47.94
N GLY A 797 12.11 32.19 -46.64
CA GLY A 797 13.38 32.65 -46.11
C GLY A 797 14.45 31.56 -46.06
N ASN A 798 15.48 31.81 -45.27
CA ASN A 798 16.72 31.05 -45.21
C ASN A 798 16.80 30.18 -43.94
N TYR A 799 17.64 29.14 -43.98
CA TYR A 799 17.87 28.25 -42.83
C TYR A 799 16.58 27.52 -42.41
N ILE A 800 16.08 26.68 -43.32
CA ILE A 800 14.80 25.99 -43.17
C ILE A 800 15.06 24.50 -42.97
N GLY A 801 14.52 23.93 -41.90
CA GLY A 801 14.67 22.52 -41.57
C GLY A 801 13.35 21.83 -41.29
N GLY A 802 13.23 20.55 -41.64
CA GLY A 802 12.06 19.76 -41.27
C GLY A 802 11.93 19.55 -39.76
N LEU A 803 13.03 19.52 -39.01
CA LEU A 803 13.01 19.51 -37.54
C LEU A 803 13.45 20.85 -36.95
N ILE A 804 14.65 21.33 -37.35
CA ILE A 804 15.27 22.53 -36.79
C ILE A 804 15.72 23.49 -37.89
N GLY A 805 15.35 24.77 -37.83
CA GLY A 805 15.87 25.77 -38.77
C GLY A 805 17.36 26.01 -38.58
N ASP A 806 17.75 26.45 -37.39
CA ASP A 806 19.13 26.75 -37.01
C ASP A 806 19.58 26.01 -35.75
N ASN A 807 20.73 25.36 -35.81
CA ASN A 807 21.36 24.65 -34.69
C ASN A 807 22.76 25.24 -34.42
N SER A 808 22.92 25.94 -33.30
CA SER A 808 24.10 26.77 -33.01
C SER A 808 24.70 26.53 -31.63
N GLY A 809 25.83 25.85 -31.54
CA GLY A 809 26.41 25.45 -30.25
C GLY A 809 25.52 24.49 -29.49
N ALA A 810 24.78 23.63 -30.19
CA ALA A 810 23.66 22.89 -29.63
C ALA A 810 23.62 21.43 -30.12
N THR A 811 22.83 20.60 -29.42
CA THR A 811 22.81 19.14 -29.60
C THR A 811 21.47 18.65 -30.11
N ILE A 812 21.51 17.77 -31.11
CA ILE A 812 20.37 17.00 -31.62
C ILE A 812 20.68 15.51 -31.51
N SER A 813 19.77 14.75 -30.91
CA SER A 813 19.91 13.29 -30.78
C SER A 813 18.58 12.55 -30.87
N TYR A 814 18.57 11.33 -31.41
CA TYR A 814 17.38 10.46 -31.41
C TYR A 814 16.11 11.13 -31.95
N SER A 815 16.26 12.04 -32.92
CA SER A 815 15.18 12.92 -33.36
C SER A 815 14.97 12.80 -34.86
N HIS A 816 13.77 13.11 -35.35
CA HIS A 816 13.47 12.92 -36.77
C HIS A 816 12.42 13.85 -37.35
N ALA A 817 12.48 14.04 -38.67
CA ALA A 817 11.49 14.80 -39.43
C ALA A 817 10.94 13.96 -40.59
N THR A 818 9.62 14.01 -40.78
CA THR A 818 8.93 13.26 -41.86
C THR A 818 8.07 14.16 -42.75
N GLY A 819 7.79 15.39 -42.34
CA GLY A 819 7.09 16.37 -43.18
C GLY A 819 7.98 16.90 -44.29
N ASP A 820 7.36 17.26 -45.42
CA ASP A 820 8.06 17.81 -46.57
C ASP A 820 8.54 19.24 -46.29
N VAL A 821 9.70 19.60 -46.85
CA VAL A 821 10.29 20.93 -46.76
C VAL A 821 10.31 21.58 -48.13
N SER A 822 9.59 22.68 -48.29
CA SER A 822 9.58 23.48 -49.52
C SER A 822 9.98 24.91 -49.21
N SER A 823 11.03 25.42 -49.88
CA SER A 823 11.49 26.79 -49.70
C SER A 823 12.00 27.47 -50.96
N SER A 824 11.91 28.80 -51.02
CA SER A 824 12.60 29.60 -52.06
C SER A 824 13.96 30.15 -51.63
N GLY A 825 14.37 29.97 -50.37
CA GLY A 825 15.65 30.49 -49.84
C GLY A 825 16.78 29.46 -49.81
N PHE A 826 17.91 29.85 -49.21
CA PHE A 826 19.13 29.04 -49.14
C PHE A 826 19.31 28.32 -47.79
N SER A 827 20.16 27.29 -47.78
CA SER A 827 20.46 26.43 -46.62
C SER A 827 19.22 25.70 -46.10
N ILE A 828 18.78 24.70 -46.86
CA ILE A 828 17.53 23.96 -46.63
C ILE A 828 17.86 22.49 -46.36
N GLY A 829 17.34 21.95 -45.26
CA GLY A 829 17.59 20.57 -44.84
C GLY A 829 16.32 19.81 -44.51
N GLY A 830 16.29 18.51 -44.79
CA GLY A 830 15.19 17.66 -44.34
C GLY A 830 15.11 17.52 -42.82
N LEU A 831 16.25 17.57 -42.11
CA LEU A 831 16.30 17.63 -40.65
C LEU A 831 16.67 19.04 -40.16
N VAL A 832 17.81 19.57 -40.63
CA VAL A 832 18.37 20.85 -40.14
C VAL A 832 18.71 21.79 -41.29
N GLY A 833 18.21 23.03 -41.26
CA GLY A 833 18.57 24.05 -42.25
C GLY A 833 20.06 24.39 -42.21
N ARG A 834 20.52 24.88 -41.05
CA ARG A 834 21.93 25.18 -40.77
C ARG A 834 22.37 24.65 -39.42
N SER A 835 23.56 24.02 -39.38
CA SER A 835 24.25 23.66 -38.14
C SER A 835 25.63 24.32 -38.10
N PHE A 836 25.90 25.15 -37.11
CA PHE A 836 27.16 25.90 -36.97
C PHE A 836 27.56 26.05 -35.49
N ASN A 837 28.73 26.67 -35.24
CA ASN A 837 29.33 26.89 -33.91
C ASN A 837 29.37 25.60 -33.08
N PRO A 838 30.50 24.91 -32.92
CA PRO A 838 30.60 23.50 -32.56
C PRO A 838 29.30 22.85 -32.01
N SER A 839 28.52 22.27 -32.92
CA SER A 839 27.24 21.61 -32.63
C SER A 839 27.36 20.10 -32.79
N SER A 840 26.32 19.32 -32.47
CA SER A 840 26.32 17.87 -32.74
C SER A 840 24.97 17.34 -33.20
N ILE A 841 25.02 16.38 -34.13
CA ILE A 841 23.84 15.65 -34.62
C ILE A 841 24.13 14.16 -34.57
N SER A 842 23.28 13.39 -33.90
CA SER A 842 23.47 11.94 -33.78
C SER A 842 22.17 11.15 -33.79
N ASN A 843 22.20 9.92 -34.31
CA ASN A 843 21.07 8.98 -34.25
C ASN A 843 19.75 9.59 -34.74
N SER A 844 19.80 10.43 -35.78
CA SER A 844 18.67 11.24 -36.22
C SER A 844 18.42 11.07 -37.71
N TYR A 845 17.20 11.32 -38.18
CA TYR A 845 16.89 11.08 -39.59
C TYR A 845 15.83 12.01 -40.17
N ALA A 846 15.87 12.16 -41.50
CA ALA A 846 14.86 12.89 -42.27
C ALA A 846 14.26 12.00 -43.37
N ALA A 847 12.94 12.03 -43.51
CA ALA A 847 12.22 11.23 -44.49
C ALA A 847 11.34 12.03 -45.46
N GLY A 848 11.01 13.29 -45.14
CA GLY A 848 10.23 14.15 -46.04
C GLY A 848 11.05 14.65 -47.22
N ASP A 849 10.37 14.96 -48.32
CA ASP A 849 10.99 15.49 -49.53
C ASP A 849 11.45 16.94 -49.31
N VAL A 850 12.60 17.28 -49.87
CA VAL A 850 13.20 18.63 -49.77
C VAL A 850 13.20 19.27 -51.16
N SER A 851 12.57 20.42 -51.28
CA SER A 851 12.53 21.21 -52.52
C SER A 851 12.97 22.66 -52.27
N SER A 852 13.94 23.15 -53.03
CA SER A 852 14.27 24.57 -53.01
C SER A 852 14.76 25.17 -54.33
N ALA A 853 14.53 26.47 -54.49
CA ALA A 853 14.95 27.25 -55.65
C ALA A 853 16.34 27.90 -55.50
N ASP A 854 17.10 27.64 -54.43
CA ASP A 854 18.41 28.26 -54.17
C ASP A 854 19.52 27.22 -53.83
N ASN A 855 20.53 27.61 -53.06
CA ASN A 855 21.76 26.88 -52.75
C ASN A 855 21.75 26.19 -51.38
N ASN A 856 22.70 25.27 -51.16
CA ASN A 856 22.91 24.50 -49.90
C ASN A 856 21.69 23.65 -49.51
N ILE A 857 21.27 22.74 -50.38
CA ILE A 857 20.09 21.90 -50.16
C ILE A 857 20.55 20.49 -49.80
N GLY A 858 20.17 20.02 -48.62
CA GLY A 858 20.53 18.72 -48.08
C GLY A 858 19.31 17.87 -47.71
N GLY A 859 19.36 16.57 -47.98
CA GLY A 859 18.31 15.67 -47.49
C GLY A 859 18.29 15.53 -45.96
N LEU A 860 19.44 15.67 -45.28
CA LEU A 860 19.52 15.76 -43.81
C LEU A 860 19.85 17.19 -43.35
N VAL A 861 20.97 17.76 -43.81
CA VAL A 861 21.44 19.08 -43.36
C VAL A 861 21.73 19.98 -44.56
N GLY A 862 21.14 21.17 -44.62
CA GLY A 862 21.42 22.14 -45.68
C GLY A 862 22.87 22.62 -45.65
N GLU A 863 23.24 23.25 -44.54
CA GLU A 863 24.58 23.78 -44.28
C GLU A 863 25.16 23.22 -42.96
N ASN A 864 26.37 22.65 -43.04
CA ASN A 864 27.07 22.05 -41.90
C ASN A 864 28.43 22.73 -41.69
N ASN A 865 28.68 23.30 -40.52
CA ASN A 865 29.94 23.94 -40.17
C ASN A 865 30.37 23.53 -38.75
N GLU A 866 31.55 22.94 -38.62
CA GLU A 866 32.11 22.46 -37.34
C GLU A 866 31.15 21.54 -36.54
N THR A 867 30.31 20.76 -37.23
CA THR A 867 29.28 19.92 -36.60
C THR A 867 29.51 18.46 -36.97
N PRO A 868 29.92 17.59 -36.03
CA PRO A 868 29.94 16.15 -36.24
C PRO A 868 28.53 15.60 -36.46
N ILE A 869 28.40 14.74 -37.49
CA ILE A 869 27.16 14.01 -37.79
C ILE A 869 27.46 12.51 -37.73
N ASN A 870 26.74 11.80 -36.87
CA ASN A 870 26.96 10.37 -36.63
C ASN A 870 25.66 9.55 -36.64
N ASN A 871 25.69 8.34 -37.19
CA ASN A 871 24.56 7.39 -37.19
C ASN A 871 23.23 8.02 -37.67
N SER A 872 23.29 8.89 -38.68
CA SER A 872 22.15 9.68 -39.13
C SER A 872 21.90 9.49 -40.62
N TYR A 873 20.65 9.62 -41.07
CA TYR A 873 20.31 9.28 -42.45
C TYR A 873 19.16 10.08 -43.05
N ALA A 874 19.11 10.14 -44.38
CA ALA A 874 18.02 10.79 -45.11
C ALA A 874 17.43 9.87 -46.20
N THR A 875 16.10 9.85 -46.32
CA THR A 875 15.39 9.02 -47.32
C THR A 875 14.54 9.81 -48.30
N GLY A 876 14.15 11.05 -47.97
CA GLY A 876 13.38 11.92 -48.86
C GLY A 876 14.17 12.37 -50.08
N SER A 877 13.47 12.67 -51.16
CA SER A 877 14.05 13.20 -52.41
C SER A 877 14.48 14.65 -52.23
N VAL A 878 15.54 15.05 -52.90
CA VAL A 878 16.07 16.42 -52.88
C VAL A 878 16.00 17.01 -54.29
N THR A 879 15.19 18.06 -54.46
CA THR A 879 14.99 18.74 -55.74
C THR A 879 15.46 20.18 -55.68
N SER A 880 16.31 20.60 -56.62
CA SER A 880 16.75 22.01 -56.75
C SER A 880 16.40 22.60 -58.12
N THR A 881 15.82 23.80 -58.14
CA THR A 881 15.55 24.54 -59.39
C THR A 881 16.50 25.72 -59.65
N GLY A 882 17.34 26.08 -58.67
CA GLY A 882 18.19 27.29 -58.70
C GLY A 882 19.62 27.09 -59.22
N GLY A 883 20.12 25.85 -59.20
CA GLY A 883 21.53 25.53 -59.41
C GLY A 883 22.37 25.87 -58.17
N GLY A 884 23.12 24.89 -57.63
CA GLY A 884 23.87 25.09 -56.38
C GLY A 884 24.49 23.83 -55.76
N PHE A 885 24.91 23.94 -54.50
CA PHE A 885 25.31 22.78 -53.68
C PHE A 885 24.08 21.99 -53.24
N VAL A 886 23.90 20.81 -53.81
CA VAL A 886 22.75 19.92 -53.56
C VAL A 886 23.27 18.52 -53.22
N GLY A 887 22.81 17.95 -52.11
CA GLY A 887 23.24 16.63 -51.65
C GLY A 887 22.14 15.84 -50.97
N GLY A 888 22.13 14.53 -51.17
CA GLY A 888 21.14 13.64 -50.53
C GLY A 888 21.29 13.57 -49.00
N LEU A 889 22.49 13.86 -48.45
CA LEU A 889 22.73 13.92 -47.01
C LEU A 889 23.00 15.38 -46.56
N ILE A 890 24.07 15.99 -47.07
CA ILE A 890 24.47 17.35 -46.71
C ILE A 890 24.55 18.19 -47.98
N GLY A 891 23.97 19.39 -47.97
CA GLY A 891 24.10 20.35 -49.06
C GLY A 891 25.53 20.89 -49.15
N ASN A 892 26.01 21.51 -48.07
CA ASN A 892 27.36 22.08 -47.99
C ASN A 892 28.01 21.84 -46.63
N ASN A 893 29.30 21.48 -46.62
CA ASN A 893 30.05 21.10 -45.42
C ASN A 893 31.36 21.88 -45.29
N TYR A 894 31.46 22.71 -44.26
CA TYR A 894 32.57 23.60 -43.94
C TYR A 894 33.41 23.06 -42.77
N ASN A 895 34.66 23.54 -42.70
CA ASN A 895 35.59 23.40 -41.57
C ASN A 895 35.56 22.01 -40.90
N SER A 896 36.27 21.04 -41.51
CA SER A 896 36.58 19.70 -40.98
C SER A 896 35.57 19.13 -39.96
N SER A 897 34.37 18.80 -40.44
CA SER A 897 33.34 18.13 -39.65
C SER A 897 33.47 16.60 -39.73
N ALA A 898 33.38 15.89 -38.62
CA ALA A 898 33.42 14.42 -38.60
C ALA A 898 32.08 13.83 -39.04
N ILE A 899 32.03 13.25 -40.24
CA ILE A 899 30.83 12.60 -40.81
C ILE A 899 31.06 11.09 -40.80
N SER A 900 30.33 10.35 -39.98
CA SER A 900 30.56 8.91 -39.76
C SER A 900 29.27 8.10 -39.65
N ASN A 901 29.23 6.91 -40.27
CA ASN A 901 28.08 6.00 -40.26
C ASN A 901 26.75 6.64 -40.74
N ASN A 902 26.81 7.49 -41.75
CA ASN A 902 25.64 8.16 -42.30
C ASN A 902 25.34 7.67 -43.73
N TYR A 903 24.08 7.71 -44.13
CA TYR A 903 23.68 7.35 -45.50
C TYR A 903 22.49 8.18 -45.99
N ALA A 904 22.34 8.28 -47.31
CA ALA A 904 21.17 8.87 -47.95
C ALA A 904 20.68 7.97 -49.09
N THR A 905 19.37 7.89 -49.29
CA THR A 905 18.75 7.01 -50.32
C THR A 905 17.80 7.70 -51.29
N GLY A 906 17.34 8.92 -50.98
CA GLY A 906 16.45 9.68 -51.85
C GLY A 906 17.09 10.12 -53.16
N ALA A 907 16.27 10.35 -54.18
CA ALA A 907 16.72 10.89 -55.46
C ALA A 907 17.23 12.32 -55.28
N VAL A 908 18.27 12.71 -56.03
CA VAL A 908 18.78 14.08 -56.07
C VAL A 908 18.68 14.57 -57.51
N SER A 909 17.91 15.64 -57.75
CA SER A 909 17.64 16.15 -59.10
C SER A 909 17.69 17.67 -59.22
#